data_AF-A0A1E5PFI9-F1
#
_entry.id   AF-A0A1E5PFI9-F1
#
_cell.length_a   1.000
_cell.length_b   1.000
_cell.length_c   1.000
_cell.angle_alpha   90.00
_cell.angle_beta   90.00
_cell.angle_gamma   90.00
#
_symmetry.space_group_name_H-M   'P 1'
#
loop_
_entity.id
_entity.type
_entity.pdbx_description
1 polymer ?
#
loop_
_entity_poly.entity_id
_entity_poly.type
_entity_poly.pdbx_seq_one_letter_code
_entity_poly.pdbx_strand_id
1 'polypeptide(L)'
;MTPAPAPAPAPAPNGHTAQPATPTPNTTPPTQQPGQNDNTRPTATPASATRDNTPPGGVTDPTRAEQDALENSVPRDENGDPTRPPDPADGPWVQNINGSGPDTPGRNNNCVDTALSTVDTYAGNPTAAGARTPDPDTNGNPSDRGERGGRDRIENTLGARFSDLGNGRDAFNRLENTLRNSGHGSQAVIITQDTNGRAHAWNAVNHNGKITYIDAQTGRTSPNPLHSGNNGVFAIPLDANRQPITPGTGDRSRPDSDRSDRRAPGTDGNADRRAPEAPAGTDPGSDPNGSDTSDAKDATPKNGGQQPYTGPHDRGVSDTAQQGRDVTRDGPGSDTSRTLDSEGTHSREYGLEPDARQRELRSNQDVHRVELDRVHDNLDRWAGSGHLASVLQATAGASSHPDDPNRPRSFTRSQLTERLPGFGQLSRGEQQAVVASLARLSLSSHRQHGVGSNPEHIKEPYRQPGEPDPGPKTPDRNAKKATGSLGAKLHQKFGNNFVKQLIKDRAKEGDELSQKQAATARRHGPDFSDKNFAVLELQGPPPGDDVIYVVDSSVPANEAGVTPRHSEKHLLEWLKRADPDGTKYTPLGLYTEREPCGEGQGHAKCSDTLQDQQLGKIPINYSATYRTDPQGPIDRDAVTDQRDDQLESWSDRPVQEVRDELERRLREKYVPHSKKLPEKLNAVNNMSESQAREALATAITNEYKKIRDETRTHKEQAMVAEMTRHVDVLRRTWDKVLPQLI
;
A
#
# COMPACT_ATOMS: atom_id res chain seq x y z
N MET A 1 -96.88 33.71 28.05
CA MET A 1 -96.84 33.06 26.73
C MET A 1 -95.68 32.05 26.62
N THR A 2 -95.61 31.12 27.55
CA THR A 2 -94.77 31.24 28.76
C THR A 2 -94.00 29.91 28.87
N PRO A 3 -92.86 29.89 29.56
CA PRO A 3 -91.56 29.91 28.89
C PRO A 3 -90.59 28.95 29.59
N ALA A 4 -89.28 29.17 29.36
CA ALA A 4 -88.17 29.15 30.32
C ALA A 4 -88.46 28.58 31.72
N PRO A 5 -87.53 27.80 32.32
CA PRO A 5 -86.22 28.33 32.78
C PRO A 5 -85.07 27.31 32.59
N ALA A 6 -83.77 27.66 32.67
CA ALA A 6 -82.97 28.38 33.68
C ALA A 6 -82.64 27.55 34.96
N PRO A 7 -81.45 27.77 35.57
CA PRO A 7 -80.64 26.76 36.28
C PRO A 7 -80.60 26.94 37.81
N ALA A 8 -80.18 25.90 38.57
CA ALA A 8 -79.69 26.02 39.97
C ALA A 8 -79.02 24.72 40.52
N PRO A 9 -78.17 24.81 41.57
CA PRO A 9 -77.04 23.90 41.88
C PRO A 9 -77.00 23.27 43.31
N ALA A 10 -75.90 22.52 43.59
CA ALA A 10 -75.28 22.11 44.88
C ALA A 10 -75.99 21.04 45.75
N PRO A 11 -75.30 20.13 46.50
CA PRO A 11 -74.22 20.41 47.50
C PRO A 11 -73.04 19.38 47.62
N ALA A 12 -72.14 19.59 48.60
CA ALA A 12 -71.01 18.73 49.07
C ALA A 12 -71.35 18.01 50.42
N PRO A 13 -70.46 17.33 51.22
CA PRO A 13 -69.00 16.99 51.10
C PRO A 13 -68.50 15.57 51.60
N ASN A 14 -67.16 15.31 51.49
CA ASN A 14 -66.20 14.39 52.17
C ASN A 14 -66.27 12.83 52.02
N GLY A 15 -65.21 12.00 51.85
CA GLY A 15 -63.73 12.15 51.70
C GLY A 15 -62.96 10.78 51.68
N HIS A 16 -61.70 10.79 51.18
CA HIS A 16 -60.54 9.83 51.30
C HIS A 16 -60.17 8.74 50.22
N THR A 17 -59.02 8.99 49.53
CA THR A 17 -57.85 8.12 49.09
C THR A 17 -58.03 6.74 48.42
N ALA A 18 -57.24 6.23 47.45
CA ALA A 18 -56.18 6.72 46.54
C ALA A 18 -55.85 5.63 45.45
N GLN A 19 -55.39 6.07 44.26
CA GLN A 19 -54.71 5.38 43.12
C GLN A 19 -55.42 4.27 42.31
N PRO A 20 -55.25 4.27 40.95
CA PRO A 20 -55.40 3.06 40.16
C PRO A 20 -54.27 2.76 39.15
N ALA A 21 -54.21 1.48 38.80
CA ALA A 21 -53.38 0.82 37.80
C ALA A 21 -54.07 0.74 36.40
N THR A 22 -53.29 0.23 35.42
CA THR A 22 -53.57 -0.25 34.03
C THR A 22 -54.87 -1.08 33.86
N PRO A 23 -55.39 -1.47 32.64
CA PRO A 23 -54.72 -1.79 31.34
C PRO A 23 -55.51 -1.49 30.00
N THR A 24 -54.93 -1.92 28.86
CA THR A 24 -55.27 -1.84 27.40
C THR A 24 -56.47 -2.74 26.93
N PRO A 25 -56.88 -2.94 25.61
CA PRO A 25 -56.48 -2.46 24.25
C PRO A 25 -57.63 -2.17 23.17
N ASN A 26 -57.23 -1.84 21.91
CA ASN A 26 -57.86 -1.97 20.55
C ASN A 26 -58.54 -0.79 19.76
N THR A 27 -57.86 -0.39 18.65
CA THR A 27 -58.26 -0.08 17.23
C THR A 27 -59.19 1.10 16.77
N THR A 28 -58.56 2.10 16.08
CA THR A 28 -58.84 2.87 14.79
C THR A 28 -60.21 3.57 14.55
N PRO A 29 -60.43 4.69 13.74
CA PRO A 29 -59.75 5.27 12.53
C PRO A 29 -59.73 6.86 12.45
N PRO A 30 -59.60 7.64 11.33
CA PRO A 30 -59.51 7.36 9.87
C PRO A 30 -58.50 8.20 9.00
N THR A 31 -58.56 7.95 7.68
CA THR A 31 -57.72 8.27 6.50
C THR A 31 -57.85 9.66 5.85
N GLN A 32 -56.74 10.22 5.33
CA GLN A 32 -56.63 11.05 4.12
C GLN A 32 -55.27 10.79 3.41
N GLN A 33 -55.23 10.86 2.06
CA GLN A 33 -54.08 10.56 1.18
C GLN A 33 -54.02 11.66 0.08
N PRO A 34 -52.95 11.82 -0.72
CA PRO A 34 -51.56 12.18 -0.42
C PRO A 34 -51.10 13.47 -1.15
N GLY A 35 -50.14 14.21 -0.56
CA GLY A 35 -49.32 15.20 -1.26
C GLY A 35 -47.93 14.63 -1.51
N GLN A 36 -47.52 14.56 -2.79
CA GLN A 36 -46.21 14.09 -3.24
C GLN A 36 -45.12 15.09 -2.89
N ASN A 37 -44.11 14.64 -2.14
CA ASN A 37 -42.67 14.96 -2.23
C ASN A 37 -42.00 14.70 -0.87
N ASP A 38 -41.41 13.52 -0.70
CA ASP A 38 -40.13 13.39 -0.01
C ASP A 38 -39.53 12.00 -0.23
N ASN A 39 -38.33 11.99 -0.79
CA ASN A 39 -37.53 10.80 -0.98
C ASN A 39 -36.88 10.47 0.38
N THR A 40 -37.60 9.79 1.28
CA THR A 40 -37.11 9.49 2.64
C THR A 40 -35.97 8.47 2.59
N ARG A 41 -34.75 8.99 2.59
CA ARG A 41 -33.50 8.25 2.85
C ARG A 41 -33.49 7.77 4.32
N PRO A 42 -32.95 6.57 4.65
CA PRO A 42 -32.90 6.09 6.03
C PRO A 42 -32.11 7.03 6.95
N THR A 43 -32.66 7.34 8.13
CA THR A 43 -31.97 8.09 9.20
C THR A 43 -30.84 7.27 9.80
N ALA A 44 -29.66 7.88 10.02
CA ALA A 44 -28.50 7.18 10.58
C ALA A 44 -28.75 6.69 12.03
N THR A 45 -28.40 5.43 12.29
CA THR A 45 -28.61 4.74 13.57
C THR A 45 -27.78 5.38 14.70
N PRO A 46 -28.38 5.76 15.85
CA PRO A 46 -27.63 6.24 17.01
C PRO A 46 -26.76 5.13 17.63
N ALA A 47 -25.59 5.48 18.17
CA ALA A 47 -24.69 4.55 18.85
C ALA A 47 -25.37 3.80 20.01
N SER A 48 -26.24 4.49 20.75
CA SER A 48 -26.99 3.92 21.87
C SER A 48 -28.00 2.84 21.46
N ALA A 49 -28.53 2.90 20.23
CA ALA A 49 -29.55 1.97 19.76
C ALA A 49 -29.02 0.55 19.48
N THR A 50 -27.70 0.39 19.35
CA THR A 50 -27.06 -0.89 19.04
C THR A 50 -26.26 -1.47 20.22
N ARG A 51 -26.36 -0.88 21.40
CA ARG A 51 -25.70 -1.40 22.61
C ARG A 51 -26.32 -2.74 23.01
N ASP A 52 -25.47 -3.75 23.17
CA ASP A 52 -25.86 -4.95 23.90
C ASP A 52 -25.63 -4.72 25.39
N ASN A 53 -26.72 -4.52 26.14
CA ASN A 53 -26.67 -4.26 27.57
C ASN A 53 -26.59 -5.54 28.41
N THR A 54 -26.39 -6.71 27.79
CA THR A 54 -26.40 -8.03 28.45
C THR A 54 -25.05 -8.33 29.13
N PRO A 55 -24.99 -8.54 30.46
CA PRO A 55 -23.79 -9.02 31.14
C PRO A 55 -23.61 -10.55 30.98
N PRO A 56 -22.38 -11.10 31.04
CA PRO A 56 -21.10 -10.39 31.13
C PRO A 56 -20.65 -9.87 29.76
N GLY A 57 -19.92 -8.75 29.76
CA GLY A 57 -19.32 -8.24 28.53
C GLY A 57 -20.32 -7.65 27.53
N GLY A 58 -21.41 -7.03 28.01
CA GLY A 58 -22.18 -5.98 27.33
C GLY A 58 -21.68 -4.57 27.66
N VAL A 59 -22.44 -3.53 27.33
CA VAL A 59 -22.18 -2.10 27.61
C VAL A 59 -23.27 -1.55 28.52
N THR A 60 -22.94 -0.72 29.51
CA THR A 60 -23.93 -0.04 30.36
C THR A 60 -24.44 1.22 29.69
N ASP A 61 -25.63 1.69 30.03
CA ASP A 61 -26.01 3.06 29.68
C ASP A 61 -25.16 4.07 30.49
N PRO A 62 -24.72 5.18 29.88
CA PRO A 62 -24.07 6.26 30.61
C PRO A 62 -25.05 6.86 31.62
N THR A 63 -24.52 7.37 32.73
CA THR A 63 -25.35 8.09 33.71
C THR A 63 -25.82 9.42 33.11
N ARG A 64 -26.94 9.95 33.64
CA ARG A 64 -27.43 11.27 33.24
C ARG A 64 -26.38 12.37 33.44
N ALA A 65 -25.61 12.30 34.53
CA ALA A 65 -24.55 13.26 34.82
C ALA A 65 -23.41 13.22 33.80
N GLU A 66 -23.03 12.03 33.30
CA GLU A 66 -22.00 11.90 32.25
C GLU A 66 -22.51 12.43 30.91
N GLN A 67 -23.78 12.17 30.59
CA GLN A 67 -24.43 12.73 29.41
C GLN A 67 -24.49 14.27 29.48
N ASP A 68 -24.93 14.83 30.61
CA ASP A 68 -24.98 16.28 30.83
C ASP A 68 -23.57 16.90 30.77
N ALA A 69 -22.55 16.22 31.32
CA ALA A 69 -21.17 16.70 31.28
C ALA A 69 -20.63 16.79 29.84
N LEU A 70 -20.95 15.81 28.99
CA LEU A 70 -20.63 15.86 27.57
C LEU A 70 -21.39 16.99 26.87
N GLU A 71 -22.72 17.04 27.01
CA GLU A 71 -23.58 18.07 26.39
C GLU A 71 -23.18 19.51 26.75
N ASN A 72 -22.70 19.73 27.97
CA ASN A 72 -22.23 21.03 28.43
C ASN A 72 -20.81 21.38 27.94
N SER A 73 -20.03 20.39 27.49
CA SER A 73 -18.66 20.59 27.01
C SER A 73 -18.53 20.76 25.50
N VAL A 74 -19.56 20.42 24.73
CA VAL A 74 -19.58 20.62 23.28
C VAL A 74 -19.74 22.12 22.98
N PRO A 75 -18.90 22.72 22.12
CA PRO A 75 -19.02 24.13 21.74
C PRO A 75 -20.38 24.46 21.15
N ARG A 76 -20.91 25.64 21.49
CA ARG A 76 -22.21 26.13 21.04
C ARG A 76 -22.06 27.34 20.13
N ASP A 77 -22.95 27.46 19.15
CA ASP A 77 -23.03 28.62 18.26
C ASP A 77 -23.73 29.81 18.94
N GLU A 78 -23.90 30.91 18.21
CA GLU A 78 -24.53 32.15 18.69
C GLU A 78 -26.00 31.96 19.12
N ASN A 79 -26.67 30.90 18.66
CA ASN A 79 -28.04 30.55 19.03
C ASN A 79 -28.11 29.64 20.25
N GLY A 80 -26.96 29.19 20.76
CA GLY A 80 -26.85 28.26 21.89
C GLY A 80 -26.97 26.79 21.50
N ASP A 81 -27.03 26.48 20.20
CA ASP A 81 -27.08 25.11 19.70
C ASP A 81 -25.67 24.50 19.62
N PRO A 82 -25.49 23.19 19.87
CA PRO A 82 -24.20 22.53 19.67
C PRO A 82 -23.69 22.70 18.22
N THR A 83 -22.43 23.08 18.08
CA THR A 83 -21.80 23.24 16.76
C THR A 83 -21.74 21.90 16.03
N ARG A 84 -21.98 21.91 14.71
CA ARG A 84 -22.03 20.72 13.85
C ARG A 84 -21.15 20.87 12.61
N PRO A 85 -20.00 20.20 12.54
CA PRO A 85 -19.33 19.45 13.62
C PRO A 85 -18.60 20.37 14.63
N PRO A 86 -18.40 19.95 15.90
CA PRO A 86 -17.56 20.69 16.84
C PRO A 86 -16.07 20.63 16.44
N ASP A 87 -15.29 21.68 16.76
CA ASP A 87 -13.81 21.61 16.61
C ASP A 87 -13.23 20.74 17.74
N PRO A 88 -12.43 19.69 17.43
CA PRO A 88 -11.73 18.92 18.45
C PRO A 88 -10.79 19.71 19.35
N ALA A 89 -10.37 20.92 18.94
CA ALA A 89 -9.55 21.81 19.76
C ALA A 89 -10.38 22.66 20.74
N ASP A 90 -11.69 22.78 20.52
CA ASP A 90 -12.55 23.68 21.29
C ASP A 90 -13.24 22.91 22.43
N GLY A 91 -12.59 22.89 23.59
CA GLY A 91 -13.14 22.36 24.83
C GLY A 91 -12.91 20.87 25.07
N PRO A 92 -13.30 20.36 26.25
CA PRO A 92 -12.92 19.02 26.71
C PRO A 92 -13.91 17.92 26.26
N TRP A 93 -14.69 18.17 25.20
CA TRP A 93 -15.76 17.25 24.81
C TRP A 93 -15.23 15.87 24.41
N VAL A 94 -14.03 15.79 23.82
CA VAL A 94 -13.39 14.52 23.49
C VAL A 94 -13.11 13.67 24.74
N GLN A 95 -12.63 14.30 25.82
CA GLN A 95 -12.36 13.63 27.09
C GLN A 95 -13.66 13.19 27.77
N ASN A 96 -14.72 14.00 27.66
CA ASN A 96 -16.01 13.73 28.30
C ASN A 96 -16.84 12.63 27.62
N ILE A 97 -16.50 12.23 26.38
CA ILE A 97 -17.17 11.10 25.71
C ILE A 97 -17.08 9.82 26.55
N ASN A 98 -15.92 9.54 27.16
CA ASN A 98 -15.75 8.35 28.01
C ASN A 98 -16.13 8.61 29.48
N GLY A 99 -16.99 9.58 29.79
CA GLY A 99 -17.48 9.85 31.14
C GLY A 99 -16.34 10.05 32.14
N SER A 100 -16.27 9.21 33.17
CA SER A 100 -15.21 9.24 34.19
C SER A 100 -13.82 8.78 33.72
N GLY A 101 -13.64 8.48 32.44
CA GLY A 101 -12.34 8.17 31.82
C GLY A 101 -11.89 6.70 31.99
N PRO A 102 -10.74 6.34 31.38
CA PRO A 102 -10.31 4.95 31.21
C PRO A 102 -9.93 4.25 32.52
N ASP A 103 -9.60 4.99 33.59
CA ASP A 103 -9.22 4.40 34.88
C ASP A 103 -10.40 3.81 35.66
N THR A 104 -11.63 4.08 35.20
CA THR A 104 -12.85 3.48 35.77
C THR A 104 -13.07 2.07 35.21
N PRO A 105 -13.45 1.07 36.02
CA PRO A 105 -13.71 -0.28 35.55
C PRO A 105 -14.67 -0.33 34.35
N GLY A 106 -14.27 -1.06 33.31
CA GLY A 106 -15.06 -1.21 32.08
C GLY A 106 -14.91 -0.06 31.08
N ARG A 107 -14.27 1.06 31.45
CA ARG A 107 -13.99 2.19 30.54
C ARG A 107 -12.62 2.09 29.87
N ASN A 108 -11.76 1.18 30.31
CA ASN A 108 -10.48 0.85 29.68
C ASN A 108 -10.60 -0.13 28.49
N ASN A 109 -11.78 -0.72 28.28
CA ASN A 109 -12.01 -1.73 27.22
C ASN A 109 -13.31 -1.51 26.43
N ASN A 110 -13.91 -0.31 26.51
CA ASN A 110 -15.11 0.10 25.76
C ASN A 110 -14.82 0.82 24.43
N CYS A 111 -13.69 0.52 23.77
CA CYS A 111 -13.21 1.26 22.59
C CYS A 111 -14.25 1.32 21.44
N VAL A 112 -15.09 0.30 21.32
CA VAL A 112 -16.19 0.26 20.33
C VAL A 112 -17.27 1.30 20.63
N ASP A 113 -17.72 1.41 21.88
CA ASP A 113 -18.79 2.35 22.25
C ASP A 113 -18.31 3.80 22.23
N THR A 114 -17.05 4.05 22.64
CA THR A 114 -16.43 5.38 22.54
C THR A 114 -16.22 5.80 21.08
N ALA A 115 -15.84 4.89 20.18
CA ALA A 115 -15.71 5.20 18.75
C ALA A 115 -17.04 5.56 18.09
N LEU A 116 -18.13 4.84 18.41
CA LEU A 116 -19.48 5.14 17.90
C LEU A 116 -20.06 6.41 18.54
N SER A 117 -19.83 6.63 19.84
CA SER A 117 -20.24 7.85 20.54
C SER A 117 -19.55 9.11 20.00
N THR A 118 -18.29 8.98 19.56
CA THR A 118 -17.56 10.04 18.85
C THR A 118 -18.23 10.37 17.52
N VAL A 119 -18.71 9.36 16.78
CA VAL A 119 -19.40 9.57 15.50
C VAL A 119 -20.68 10.40 15.67
N ASP A 120 -21.48 10.08 16.68
CA ASP A 120 -22.71 10.80 17.00
C ASP A 120 -22.40 12.23 17.45
N THR A 121 -21.46 12.39 18.38
CA THR A 121 -21.08 13.68 18.96
C THR A 121 -20.52 14.62 17.89
N TYR A 122 -19.62 14.13 17.04
CA TYR A 122 -19.06 14.92 15.94
C TYR A 122 -20.12 15.29 14.88
N ALA A 123 -21.16 14.47 14.73
CA ALA A 123 -22.30 14.76 13.86
C ALA A 123 -23.33 15.72 14.50
N GLY A 124 -23.05 16.30 15.67
CA GLY A 124 -23.91 17.25 16.36
C GLY A 124 -24.92 16.63 17.32
N ASN A 125 -24.79 15.34 17.65
CA ASN A 125 -25.62 14.67 18.65
C ASN A 125 -24.73 14.21 19.80
N PRO A 126 -24.51 15.03 20.84
CA PRO A 126 -23.66 14.64 21.96
C PRO A 126 -24.14 13.32 22.58
N THR A 127 -23.30 12.28 22.55
CA THR A 127 -23.63 10.94 23.04
C THR A 127 -22.51 10.47 23.95
N ALA A 128 -22.78 10.27 25.24
CA ALA A 128 -21.81 9.72 26.16
C ALA A 128 -21.66 8.20 25.98
N ALA A 129 -20.44 7.69 26.13
CA ALA A 129 -20.12 6.28 26.03
C ALA A 129 -20.38 5.54 27.35
N GLY A 130 -20.90 4.33 27.24
CA GLY A 130 -21.11 3.39 28.34
C GLY A 130 -19.82 2.68 28.77
N ALA A 131 -19.79 2.19 30.00
CA ALA A 131 -18.74 1.29 30.46
C ALA A 131 -19.06 -0.15 30.03
N ARG A 132 -18.04 -1.00 29.86
CA ARG A 132 -18.26 -2.45 29.71
C ARG A 132 -18.80 -3.02 31.03
N THR A 133 -19.84 -3.85 30.93
CA THR A 133 -20.27 -4.66 32.07
C THR A 133 -19.16 -5.64 32.46
N PRO A 134 -19.04 -6.03 33.74
CA PRO A 134 -18.00 -6.94 34.19
C PRO A 134 -17.95 -8.23 33.36
N ASP A 135 -16.78 -8.53 32.82
CA ASP A 135 -16.47 -9.78 32.09
C ASP A 135 -15.23 -10.38 32.74
N PRO A 136 -15.36 -11.16 33.83
CA PRO A 136 -14.20 -11.75 34.46
C PRO A 136 -13.60 -12.86 33.59
N ASP A 137 -12.27 -12.95 33.59
CA ASP A 137 -11.57 -14.07 32.96
C ASP A 137 -11.84 -15.40 33.68
N THR A 138 -11.28 -16.50 33.17
CA THR A 138 -11.45 -17.84 33.75
C THR A 138 -10.94 -17.98 35.20
N ASN A 139 -10.17 -17.00 35.67
CA ASN A 139 -9.61 -16.95 37.03
C ASN A 139 -10.35 -15.92 37.92
N GLY A 140 -11.40 -15.27 37.43
CA GLY A 140 -12.16 -14.26 38.16
C GLY A 140 -11.60 -12.84 38.12
N ASN A 141 -10.53 -12.58 37.35
CA ASN A 141 -9.95 -11.24 37.23
C ASN A 141 -10.73 -10.38 36.21
N PRO A 142 -10.79 -9.05 36.36
CA PRO A 142 -11.37 -8.18 35.35
C PRO A 142 -10.71 -8.39 33.97
N SER A 143 -11.49 -8.71 32.94
CA SER A 143 -10.94 -8.88 31.60
C SER A 143 -10.60 -7.55 30.94
N ASP A 144 -9.50 -7.54 30.20
CA ASP A 144 -9.08 -6.46 29.30
C ASP A 144 -9.56 -6.68 27.85
N ARG A 145 -10.46 -7.64 27.64
CA ARG A 145 -11.07 -7.93 26.33
C ARG A 145 -11.99 -6.79 25.92
N GLY A 146 -11.92 -6.43 24.65
CA GLY A 146 -12.88 -5.52 24.02
C GLY A 146 -14.27 -6.17 23.86
N GLU A 147 -15.18 -5.41 23.27
CA GLU A 147 -16.54 -5.87 22.99
C GLU A 147 -16.59 -7.08 22.05
N ARG A 148 -17.27 -8.15 22.47
CA ARG A 148 -17.51 -9.33 21.65
C ARG A 148 -18.39 -8.94 20.45
N GLY A 149 -17.94 -9.24 19.23
CA GLY A 149 -18.66 -8.83 18.02
C GLY A 149 -18.58 -7.32 17.74
N GLY A 150 -17.66 -6.60 18.41
CA GLY A 150 -17.56 -5.14 18.30
C GLY A 150 -17.38 -4.62 16.87
N ARG A 151 -16.65 -5.36 16.02
CA ARG A 151 -16.55 -5.05 14.58
C ARG A 151 -17.92 -5.09 13.91
N ASP A 152 -18.69 -6.16 14.12
CA ASP A 152 -20.02 -6.32 13.52
C ASP A 152 -20.97 -5.24 14.02
N ARG A 153 -20.90 -4.87 15.31
CA ARG A 153 -21.69 -3.75 15.85
C ARG A 153 -21.38 -2.44 15.13
N ILE A 154 -20.10 -2.11 14.93
CA ILE A 154 -19.73 -0.88 14.21
C ILE A 154 -20.25 -0.93 12.77
N GLU A 155 -20.01 -2.03 12.06
CA GLU A 155 -20.43 -2.18 10.67
C GLU A 155 -21.96 -2.10 10.51
N ASN A 156 -22.72 -2.71 11.44
CA ASN A 156 -24.19 -2.66 11.46
C ASN A 156 -24.71 -1.27 11.84
N THR A 157 -24.06 -0.57 12.78
CA THR A 157 -24.47 0.77 13.22
C THR A 157 -24.25 1.80 12.10
N LEU A 158 -23.10 1.71 11.42
CA LEU A 158 -22.72 2.65 10.36
C LEU A 158 -23.27 2.25 8.98
N GLY A 159 -23.80 1.04 8.82
CA GLY A 159 -24.36 0.55 7.57
C GLY A 159 -23.32 0.25 6.48
N ALA A 160 -22.07 -0.02 6.85
CA ALA A 160 -20.98 -0.34 5.92
C ALA A 160 -19.94 -1.26 6.54
N ARG A 161 -19.25 -2.03 5.70
CA ARG A 161 -18.11 -2.85 6.12
C ARG A 161 -16.85 -2.00 6.22
N PHE A 162 -15.94 -2.36 7.13
CA PHE A 162 -14.63 -1.72 7.13
C PHE A 162 -13.88 -2.03 5.84
N SER A 163 -13.35 -0.99 5.22
CA SER A 163 -12.40 -1.10 4.13
C SER A 163 -11.01 -1.36 4.69
N ASP A 164 -10.30 -2.35 4.14
CA ASP A 164 -8.88 -2.54 4.41
C ASP A 164 -8.09 -1.48 3.65
N LEU A 165 -7.55 -0.52 4.39
CA LEU A 165 -6.72 0.53 3.83
C LEU A 165 -5.26 0.13 3.76
N GLY A 166 -4.87 -1.10 4.13
CA GLY A 166 -3.49 -1.58 4.15
C GLY A 166 -2.73 -1.19 5.42
N ASN A 167 -1.41 -1.13 5.32
CA ASN A 167 -0.51 -0.92 6.47
C ASN A 167 0.21 0.44 6.44
N GLY A 168 0.69 0.85 7.61
CA GLY A 168 1.62 1.97 7.78
C GLY A 168 1.02 3.34 7.47
N ARG A 169 1.88 4.34 7.24
CA ARG A 169 1.46 5.73 7.02
C ARG A 169 0.60 5.89 5.75
N ASP A 170 0.83 5.10 4.71
CA ASP A 170 0.07 5.16 3.46
C ASP A 170 -1.41 4.86 3.66
N ALA A 171 -1.74 3.93 4.57
CA ALA A 171 -3.11 3.60 4.89
C ALA A 171 -3.84 4.78 5.57
N PHE A 172 -3.13 5.48 6.47
CA PHE A 172 -3.63 6.72 7.06
C PHE A 172 -3.73 7.86 6.02
N ASN A 173 -2.78 7.99 5.11
CA ASN A 173 -2.83 8.99 4.05
C ASN A 173 -4.06 8.80 3.14
N ARG A 174 -4.40 7.54 2.78
CA ARG A 174 -5.64 7.21 2.05
C ARG A 174 -6.89 7.65 2.81
N LEU A 175 -6.92 7.38 4.12
CA LEU A 175 -8.02 7.81 4.98
C LEU A 175 -8.13 9.33 5.05
N GLU A 176 -7.04 10.02 5.35
CA GLU A 176 -6.99 11.47 5.46
C GLU A 176 -7.43 12.15 4.16
N ASN A 177 -6.98 11.65 3.01
CA ASN A 177 -7.39 12.18 1.70
C ASN A 177 -8.87 11.95 1.44
N THR A 178 -9.40 10.77 1.78
CA THR A 178 -10.84 10.48 1.69
C THR A 178 -11.65 11.50 2.50
N LEU A 179 -11.23 11.79 3.73
CA LEU A 179 -11.90 12.75 4.59
C LEU A 179 -11.76 14.18 4.06
N ARG A 180 -10.55 14.62 3.66
CA ARG A 180 -10.35 15.96 3.09
C ARG A 180 -11.22 16.19 1.85
N ASN A 181 -11.28 15.20 0.95
CA ASN A 181 -12.10 15.26 -0.26
C ASN A 181 -13.61 15.27 0.03
N SER A 182 -14.02 14.67 1.14
CA SER A 182 -15.42 14.64 1.57
C SER A 182 -15.85 15.90 2.33
N GLY A 183 -14.93 16.84 2.52
CA GLY A 183 -15.20 18.15 3.08
C GLY A 183 -15.35 18.15 4.60
N HIS A 184 -15.56 19.36 5.14
CA HIS A 184 -15.79 19.60 6.55
C HIS A 184 -16.94 18.76 7.10
N GLY A 185 -16.75 18.16 8.29
CA GLY A 185 -17.74 17.27 8.91
C GLY A 185 -17.60 15.81 8.53
N SER A 186 -16.79 15.47 7.53
CA SER A 186 -16.42 14.08 7.28
C SER A 186 -15.60 13.50 8.44
N GLN A 187 -15.75 12.21 8.66
CA GLN A 187 -15.14 11.49 9.77
C GLN A 187 -14.99 10.01 9.47
N ALA A 188 -14.27 9.26 10.30
CA ALA A 188 -14.13 7.82 10.15
C ALA A 188 -14.03 7.11 11.50
N VAL A 189 -14.50 5.86 11.53
CA VAL A 189 -14.10 4.88 12.54
C VAL A 189 -12.97 4.04 11.98
N ILE A 190 -11.89 3.89 12.76
CA ILE A 190 -10.67 3.17 12.44
C ILE A 190 -10.54 1.97 13.38
N ILE A 191 -10.14 0.82 12.85
CA ILE A 191 -9.62 -0.31 13.62
C ILE A 191 -8.16 -0.54 13.22
N THR A 192 -7.27 -0.56 14.21
CA THR A 192 -5.87 -0.98 14.06
C THR A 192 -5.58 -2.19 14.93
N GLN A 193 -4.61 -3.02 14.55
CA GLN A 193 -4.19 -4.18 15.34
C GLN A 193 -2.77 -4.02 15.89
N ASP A 194 -2.58 -4.43 17.15
CA ASP A 194 -1.24 -4.57 17.73
C ASP A 194 -0.52 -5.82 17.19
N THR A 195 0.74 -6.00 17.59
CA THR A 195 1.56 -7.15 17.15
C THR A 195 1.04 -8.51 17.63
N ASN A 196 0.09 -8.54 18.55
CA ASN A 196 -0.56 -9.74 19.08
C ASN A 196 -1.97 -9.94 18.49
N GLY A 197 -2.36 -9.12 17.51
CA GLY A 197 -3.69 -9.18 16.88
C GLY A 197 -4.80 -8.57 17.72
N ARG A 198 -4.50 -7.84 18.81
CA ARG A 198 -5.52 -7.11 19.57
C ARG A 198 -5.95 -5.89 18.77
N ALA A 199 -7.25 -5.79 18.50
CA ALA A 199 -7.84 -4.67 17.78
C ALA A 199 -8.20 -3.52 18.74
N HIS A 200 -8.03 -2.29 18.26
CA HIS A 200 -8.47 -1.07 18.95
C HIS A 200 -9.29 -0.19 17.99
N ALA A 201 -10.44 0.29 18.45
CA ALA A 201 -11.34 1.16 17.69
C ALA A 201 -11.19 2.62 18.13
N TRP A 202 -11.11 3.53 17.17
CA TRP A 202 -10.83 4.96 17.36
C TRP A 202 -11.26 5.77 16.12
N ASN A 203 -11.01 7.09 16.07
CA ASN A 203 -11.60 7.96 15.05
C ASN A 203 -10.59 8.89 14.37
N ALA A 204 -10.95 9.37 13.18
CA ALA A 204 -10.39 10.56 12.55
C ALA A 204 -11.52 11.47 12.09
N VAL A 205 -11.36 12.78 12.26
CA VAL A 205 -12.38 13.77 11.91
C VAL A 205 -11.80 14.93 11.11
N ASN A 206 -12.58 15.52 10.21
CA ASN A 206 -12.20 16.63 9.35
C ASN A 206 -12.92 17.94 9.72
N HIS A 207 -12.24 18.80 10.48
CA HIS A 207 -12.73 20.12 10.81
C HIS A 207 -12.05 21.15 9.89
N ASN A 208 -12.79 21.77 8.95
CA ASN A 208 -12.28 22.78 8.01
C ASN A 208 -10.99 22.37 7.25
N GLY A 209 -10.88 21.12 6.82
CA GLY A 209 -9.71 20.57 6.11
C GLY A 209 -8.60 20.05 7.02
N LYS A 210 -8.69 20.31 8.33
CA LYS A 210 -7.76 19.82 9.35
C LYS A 210 -8.22 18.45 9.83
N ILE A 211 -7.41 17.43 9.55
CA ILE A 211 -7.65 16.08 10.10
C ILE A 211 -7.12 16.01 11.52
N THR A 212 -7.99 15.59 12.44
CA THR A 212 -7.64 15.30 13.83
C THR A 212 -8.00 13.86 14.14
N TYR A 213 -7.03 13.11 14.65
CA TYR A 213 -7.25 11.77 15.17
C TYR A 213 -7.73 11.86 16.61
N ILE A 214 -8.74 11.07 16.96
CA ILE A 214 -9.40 11.06 18.26
C ILE A 214 -9.41 9.63 18.80
N ASP A 215 -8.90 9.47 20.01
CA ASP A 215 -9.11 8.29 20.83
C ASP A 215 -9.89 8.72 22.08
N ALA A 216 -11.21 8.65 21.98
CA ALA A 216 -12.11 9.07 23.06
C ALA A 216 -12.05 8.14 24.28
N GLN A 217 -11.60 6.88 24.13
CA GLN A 217 -11.37 6.01 25.28
C GLN A 217 -10.30 6.59 26.21
N THR A 218 -9.21 7.10 25.64
CA THR A 218 -8.10 7.70 26.40
C THR A 218 -8.22 9.23 26.53
N GLY A 219 -9.15 9.86 25.83
CA GLY A 219 -9.31 11.32 25.76
C GLY A 219 -8.21 12.02 24.94
N ARG A 220 -7.46 11.28 24.11
CA ARG A 220 -6.33 11.83 23.34
C ARG A 220 -6.78 12.33 21.97
N THR A 221 -6.18 13.45 21.56
CA THR A 221 -6.29 14.00 20.21
C THR A 221 -4.90 14.21 19.61
N SER A 222 -4.75 14.09 18.30
CA SER A 222 -3.48 14.34 17.63
C SER A 222 -3.66 14.68 16.14
N PRO A 223 -2.83 15.55 15.55
CA PRO A 223 -2.80 15.72 14.09
C PRO A 223 -2.16 14.51 13.37
N ASN A 224 -1.51 13.62 14.12
CA ASN A 224 -0.92 12.37 13.63
C ASN A 224 -1.68 11.14 14.16
N PRO A 225 -1.65 10.00 13.44
CA PRO A 225 -2.21 8.74 13.92
C PRO A 225 -1.76 8.41 15.37
N LEU A 226 -2.72 8.12 16.24
CA LEU A 226 -2.49 7.80 17.66
C LEU A 226 -2.02 6.35 17.87
N HIS A 227 -2.33 5.46 16.93
CA HIS A 227 -2.00 4.03 16.97
C HIS A 227 -1.24 3.60 15.71
N SER A 228 -0.40 2.58 15.87
CA SER A 228 0.38 2.01 14.76
C SER A 228 -0.52 1.32 13.74
N GLY A 229 -0.38 1.70 12.47
CA GLY A 229 -1.06 1.04 11.35
C GLY A 229 -0.29 -0.15 10.77
N ASN A 230 0.79 -0.62 11.42
CA ASN A 230 1.70 -1.60 10.82
C ASN A 230 1.11 -3.01 10.66
N ASN A 231 0.02 -3.32 11.38
CA ASN A 231 -0.68 -4.60 11.28
C ASN A 231 -2.15 -4.41 10.83
N GLY A 232 -2.37 -3.44 9.95
CA GLY A 232 -3.65 -3.15 9.32
C GLY A 232 -4.29 -1.88 9.83
N VAL A 233 -4.76 -1.05 8.91
CA VAL A 233 -5.65 0.07 9.15
C VAL A 233 -6.94 -0.22 8.41
N PHE A 234 -7.99 -0.54 9.16
CA PHE A 234 -9.31 -0.77 8.63
C PHE A 234 -10.17 0.44 8.94
N ALA A 235 -10.89 1.01 7.98
CA ALA A 235 -11.72 2.18 8.25
C ALA A 235 -13.10 2.13 7.59
N ILE A 236 -14.08 2.76 8.24
CA ILE A 236 -15.36 3.17 7.64
C ILE A 236 -15.36 4.70 7.65
N PRO A 237 -15.00 5.33 6.52
CA PRO A 237 -15.14 6.78 6.38
C PRO A 237 -16.60 7.13 6.09
N LEU A 238 -17.00 8.31 6.57
CA LEU A 238 -18.35 8.86 6.54
C LEU A 238 -18.28 10.32 6.05
N ASP A 239 -19.30 10.75 5.31
CA ASP A 239 -19.51 12.16 5.02
C ASP A 239 -20.08 12.93 6.23
N ALA A 240 -20.29 14.24 6.07
CA ALA A 240 -20.86 15.11 7.11
C ALA A 240 -22.29 14.72 7.56
N ASN A 241 -22.98 13.87 6.80
CA ASN A 241 -24.32 13.35 7.10
C ASN A 241 -24.31 11.94 7.69
N ARG A 242 -23.13 11.46 8.16
CA ARG A 242 -22.91 10.09 8.65
C ARG A 242 -23.23 9.02 7.61
N GLN A 243 -23.08 9.33 6.33
CA GLN A 243 -23.28 8.35 5.27
C GLN A 243 -21.93 7.72 4.91
N PRO A 244 -21.84 6.38 4.83
CA PRO A 244 -20.63 5.71 4.38
C PRO A 244 -20.19 6.22 3.03
N ILE A 245 -18.92 6.60 2.97
CA ILE A 245 -18.24 6.94 1.73
C ILE A 245 -17.24 5.83 1.46
N THR A 246 -17.20 5.37 0.22
CA THR A 246 -16.16 4.43 -0.20
C THR A 246 -14.84 5.20 -0.14
N PRO A 247 -13.88 4.82 0.73
CA PRO A 247 -12.56 5.43 0.67
C PRO A 247 -12.03 5.22 -0.73
N GLY A 248 -11.36 6.24 -1.28
CA GLY A 248 -10.84 6.20 -2.64
C GLY A 248 -9.87 5.03 -2.81
N THR A 249 -10.42 3.86 -3.16
CA THR A 249 -9.71 2.88 -3.96
C THR A 249 -9.48 3.60 -5.29
N GLY A 250 -8.33 3.43 -5.93
CA GLY A 250 -8.07 4.00 -7.25
C GLY A 250 -8.94 3.37 -8.35
N ASP A 251 -10.24 3.19 -8.11
CA ASP A 251 -11.19 2.53 -8.98
C ASP A 251 -12.38 3.47 -9.26
N ARG A 252 -12.65 3.66 -10.55
CA ARG A 252 -13.54 4.70 -11.09
C ARG A 252 -15.00 4.32 -10.83
N SER A 253 -15.77 5.22 -10.20
CA SER A 253 -17.22 5.27 -10.46
C SER A 253 -17.45 5.94 -11.81
N ARG A 254 -18.07 5.21 -12.74
CA ARG A 254 -18.70 5.76 -13.95
C ARG A 254 -19.80 6.76 -13.53
N PRO A 255 -20.04 7.84 -14.29
CA PRO A 255 -21.25 8.64 -14.11
C PRO A 255 -22.47 7.82 -14.55
N ASP A 256 -23.45 7.70 -13.66
CA ASP A 256 -24.80 7.28 -14.03
C ASP A 256 -25.37 8.29 -15.03
N SER A 257 -25.65 7.82 -16.25
CA SER A 257 -26.53 8.51 -17.19
C SER A 257 -27.47 7.48 -17.80
N ASP A 258 -28.76 7.72 -17.56
CA ASP A 258 -29.94 7.30 -18.30
C ASP A 258 -29.94 5.89 -18.92
N ARG A 259 -30.47 4.92 -18.16
CA ARG A 259 -31.18 3.79 -18.73
C ARG A 259 -32.56 4.27 -19.22
N SER A 260 -32.64 4.58 -20.51
CA SER A 260 -33.90 4.43 -21.25
C SER A 260 -33.96 3.03 -21.85
N ASP A 261 -35.14 2.42 -21.76
CA ASP A 261 -35.49 1.10 -22.27
C ASP A 261 -35.10 0.89 -23.74
N ARG A 262 -34.63 -0.32 -24.07
CA ARG A 262 -35.21 -1.23 -25.11
C ARG A 262 -34.30 -2.42 -25.47
N ARG A 263 -34.85 -3.61 -25.22
CA ARG A 263 -34.90 -4.84 -26.05
C ARG A 263 -33.90 -5.00 -27.23
N ALA A 264 -33.16 -6.11 -27.23
CA ALA A 264 -32.50 -6.72 -28.41
C ALA A 264 -33.48 -7.60 -29.24
N PRO A 265 -33.11 -8.21 -30.39
CA PRO A 265 -32.15 -7.84 -31.45
C PRO A 265 -32.79 -7.87 -32.89
N GLY A 266 -32.07 -7.40 -33.91
CA GLY A 266 -32.46 -7.58 -35.32
C GLY A 266 -31.29 -7.38 -36.30
N THR A 267 -31.19 -8.29 -37.26
CA THR A 267 -30.14 -8.50 -38.27
C THR A 267 -30.22 -7.58 -39.50
N ASP A 268 -29.14 -7.62 -40.29
CA ASP A 268 -29.00 -7.35 -41.74
C ASP A 268 -28.53 -5.96 -42.24
N GLY A 269 -27.53 -6.00 -43.14
CA GLY A 269 -27.59 -5.22 -44.38
C GLY A 269 -26.55 -4.11 -44.63
N ASN A 270 -25.37 -4.49 -45.12
CA ASN A 270 -24.67 -3.99 -46.33
C ASN A 270 -24.55 -2.48 -46.71
N ALA A 271 -23.33 -2.16 -47.19
CA ALA A 271 -22.94 -1.22 -48.26
C ALA A 271 -22.58 0.26 -47.98
N ASP A 272 -21.30 0.55 -48.28
CA ASP A 272 -20.72 1.72 -48.98
C ASP A 272 -21.12 3.17 -48.60
N ARG A 273 -20.11 3.98 -48.23
CA ARG A 273 -19.68 5.18 -49.01
C ARG A 273 -18.48 5.94 -48.40
N ARG A 274 -17.41 5.92 -49.20
CA ARG A 274 -16.31 6.88 -49.47
C ARG A 274 -16.33 8.29 -48.84
N ALA A 275 -15.13 8.73 -48.46
CA ALA A 275 -14.72 10.09 -48.07
C ALA A 275 -14.35 11.00 -49.27
N PRO A 276 -14.27 12.33 -49.10
CA PRO A 276 -13.42 13.22 -49.90
C PRO A 276 -12.32 13.85 -49.02
N GLU A 277 -11.04 13.67 -49.32
CA GLU A 277 -10.20 14.47 -50.26
C GLU A 277 -9.86 15.88 -49.76
N ALA A 278 -8.57 16.08 -49.48
CA ALA A 278 -7.88 17.36 -49.32
C ALA A 278 -7.34 17.86 -50.66
N PRO A 279 -6.92 19.14 -50.78
CA PRO A 279 -5.98 19.53 -51.82
C PRO A 279 -4.64 20.08 -51.29
N ALA A 280 -3.61 19.67 -52.03
CA ALA A 280 -2.18 19.95 -52.10
C ALA A 280 -1.63 21.37 -51.79
N GLY A 281 -0.51 21.41 -51.04
CA GLY A 281 0.87 21.52 -51.56
C GLY A 281 1.44 22.89 -51.96
N THR A 282 2.47 23.37 -51.24
CA THR A 282 3.71 23.97 -51.79
C THR A 282 4.73 24.29 -50.68
N ASP A 283 5.99 23.90 -50.88
CA ASP A 283 7.21 24.39 -50.22
C ASP A 283 7.98 25.21 -51.30
N PRO A 284 8.75 26.29 -51.02
CA PRO A 284 10.03 26.15 -50.30
C PRO A 284 10.53 27.36 -49.45
N GLY A 285 11.18 27.06 -48.33
CA GLY A 285 12.43 27.66 -47.80
C GLY A 285 12.61 29.19 -47.66
N SER A 286 12.76 29.66 -46.41
CA SER A 286 13.89 30.50 -45.92
C SER A 286 13.55 31.12 -44.55
N ASP A 287 14.26 30.74 -43.49
CA ASP A 287 14.51 31.59 -42.32
C ASP A 287 15.46 32.75 -42.72
N PRO A 288 15.55 33.91 -42.01
CA PRO A 288 15.22 34.08 -40.58
C PRO A 288 14.53 35.40 -40.17
N ASN A 289 14.06 35.39 -38.92
CA ASN A 289 14.00 36.50 -37.96
C ASN A 289 12.77 37.45 -37.99
N GLY A 290 12.13 37.58 -36.82
CA GLY A 290 11.17 38.65 -36.52
C GLY A 290 9.86 38.14 -35.90
N SER A 291 9.92 37.60 -34.68
CA SER A 291 8.72 37.35 -33.88
C SER A 291 8.12 38.66 -33.39
N ASP A 292 6.90 38.98 -33.81
CA ASP A 292 5.99 39.73 -32.95
C ASP A 292 4.52 39.42 -33.24
N THR A 293 3.77 39.29 -32.14
CA THR A 293 2.31 39.21 -31.99
C THR A 293 1.58 37.90 -32.31
N SER A 294 1.08 37.24 -31.24
CA SER A 294 -0.34 36.89 -31.16
C SER A 294 -0.76 36.58 -29.71
N ASP A 295 -1.77 37.30 -29.25
CA ASP A 295 -2.59 37.02 -28.08
C ASP A 295 -3.20 35.61 -28.13
N ALA A 296 -3.02 34.85 -27.05
CA ALA A 296 -4.02 33.92 -26.51
C ALA A 296 -3.55 33.49 -25.11
N LYS A 297 -3.97 34.26 -24.11
CA LYS A 297 -3.94 33.87 -22.70
C LYS A 297 -5.03 32.81 -22.49
N ASP A 298 -4.68 31.59 -22.11
CA ASP A 298 -5.12 30.96 -20.86
C ASP A 298 -4.48 29.56 -20.67
N ALA A 299 -4.40 29.12 -19.41
CA ALA A 299 -3.93 27.84 -18.90
C ALA A 299 -2.41 27.61 -18.82
N THR A 300 -1.75 28.37 -17.94
CA THR A 300 -0.63 27.80 -17.16
C THR A 300 -1.20 27.17 -15.88
N PRO A 301 -1.07 25.85 -15.64
CA PRO A 301 -1.32 25.31 -14.31
C PRO A 301 -0.11 25.60 -13.42
N LYS A 302 -0.05 26.83 -12.87
CA LYS A 302 0.78 27.12 -11.70
C LYS A 302 0.12 26.51 -10.46
N ASN A 303 0.18 25.18 -10.32
CA ASN A 303 0.05 24.44 -9.04
C ASN A 303 0.24 22.91 -9.16
N GLY A 304 0.94 22.40 -10.19
CA GLY A 304 1.09 20.96 -10.43
C GLY A 304 2.11 20.21 -9.55
N GLY A 305 2.65 20.82 -8.48
CA GLY A 305 3.82 20.29 -7.75
C GLY A 305 3.61 19.87 -6.29
N GLN A 306 2.38 19.93 -5.76
CA GLN A 306 2.12 19.69 -4.32
C GLN A 306 1.07 18.61 -4.02
N GLN A 307 0.37 18.08 -5.02
CA GLN A 307 -0.59 16.99 -4.79
C GLN A 307 0.11 15.62 -4.81
N PRO A 308 -0.16 14.73 -3.83
CA PRO A 308 0.37 13.38 -3.86
C PRO A 308 -0.13 12.60 -5.09
N TYR A 309 0.75 11.83 -5.72
CA TYR A 309 0.38 10.91 -6.80
C TYR A 309 -0.29 9.67 -6.19
N THR A 310 -1.62 9.57 -6.30
CA THR A 310 -2.40 8.61 -5.48
C THR A 310 -2.90 7.40 -6.26
N GLY A 311 -3.06 7.51 -7.58
CA GLY A 311 -3.49 6.42 -8.45
C GLY A 311 -2.35 5.52 -8.95
N PRO A 312 -2.63 4.26 -9.34
CA PRO A 312 -1.63 3.36 -9.93
C PRO A 312 -1.07 3.86 -11.28
N HIS A 313 -1.88 4.59 -12.06
CA HIS A 313 -1.47 5.26 -13.30
C HIS A 313 -1.39 6.79 -13.16
N ASP A 314 -1.50 7.29 -11.94
CA ASP A 314 -1.27 8.70 -11.66
C ASP A 314 0.24 8.94 -11.63
N ARG A 315 0.78 9.22 -12.80
CA ARG A 315 2.20 9.60 -12.96
C ARG A 315 2.37 11.11 -13.07
N GLY A 316 1.32 11.87 -12.74
CA GLY A 316 1.36 13.33 -12.69
C GLY A 316 1.80 13.97 -14.02
N VAL A 317 2.81 14.83 -13.90
CA VAL A 317 3.44 15.56 -15.01
C VAL A 317 4.53 14.74 -15.72
N SER A 318 4.43 13.41 -15.74
CA SER A 318 5.27 12.58 -16.62
C SER A 318 4.88 12.77 -18.09
N ASP A 319 5.87 12.83 -18.97
CA ASP A 319 5.63 12.98 -20.42
C ASP A 319 4.96 11.74 -21.00
N THR A 320 5.21 10.56 -20.42
CA THR A 320 4.59 9.30 -20.87
C THR A 320 3.22 9.03 -20.20
N ALA A 321 2.74 9.90 -19.30
CA ALA A 321 1.52 9.64 -18.52
C ALA A 321 0.25 9.53 -19.38
N GLN A 322 0.13 10.36 -20.42
CA GLN A 322 -1.04 10.32 -21.30
C GLN A 322 -1.07 9.02 -22.11
N GLN A 323 0.07 8.63 -22.69
CA GLN A 323 0.17 7.38 -23.42
C GLN A 323 -0.11 6.17 -22.51
N GLY A 324 0.42 6.18 -21.28
CA GLY A 324 0.11 5.16 -20.27
C GLY A 324 -1.39 5.04 -19.98
N ARG A 325 -2.11 6.16 -19.84
CA ARG A 325 -3.58 6.18 -19.69
C ARG A 325 -4.30 5.66 -20.92
N ASP A 326 -3.79 5.93 -22.11
CA ASP A 326 -4.42 5.54 -23.36
C ASP A 326 -4.30 4.04 -23.60
N VAL A 327 -3.11 3.46 -23.38
CA VAL A 327 -2.92 2.01 -23.53
C VAL A 327 -3.63 1.21 -22.44
N THR A 328 -3.88 1.82 -21.27
CA THR A 328 -4.61 1.19 -20.14
C THR A 328 -6.11 1.42 -20.14
N ARG A 329 -6.63 2.27 -21.03
CA ARG A 329 -8.03 2.71 -21.03
C ARG A 329 -9.04 1.56 -21.09
N ASP A 330 -8.75 0.56 -21.91
CA ASP A 330 -9.65 -0.57 -22.19
C ASP A 330 -9.51 -1.72 -21.17
N GLY A 331 -8.79 -1.49 -20.07
CA GLY A 331 -8.54 -2.47 -19.01
C GLY A 331 -7.43 -3.47 -19.37
N PRO A 332 -6.98 -4.29 -18.40
CA PRO A 332 -5.79 -5.13 -18.55
C PRO A 332 -5.96 -6.32 -19.53
N GLY A 333 -7.19 -6.73 -19.82
CA GLY A 333 -7.48 -7.83 -20.75
C GLY A 333 -7.48 -7.45 -22.23
N SER A 334 -7.31 -6.16 -22.56
CA SER A 334 -7.22 -5.69 -23.94
C SER A 334 -5.92 -6.12 -24.62
N ASP A 335 -5.95 -6.33 -25.94
CA ASP A 335 -4.78 -6.70 -26.74
C ASP A 335 -3.83 -5.54 -27.05
N THR A 336 -4.15 -4.32 -26.61
CA THR A 336 -3.29 -3.14 -26.73
C THR A 336 -1.97 -3.35 -25.99
N SER A 337 -0.85 -3.21 -26.74
CA SER A 337 0.52 -3.23 -26.19
C SER A 337 0.67 -2.29 -25.01
N ARG A 338 1.37 -2.74 -23.97
CA ARG A 338 1.72 -1.92 -22.80
C ARG A 338 3.15 -1.40 -22.80
N THR A 339 3.93 -1.74 -23.81
CA THR A 339 5.18 -1.06 -24.08
C THR A 339 4.85 0.28 -24.76
N LEU A 340 5.28 1.37 -24.13
CA LEU A 340 5.08 2.75 -24.61
C LEU A 340 6.08 3.09 -25.72
N ASP A 341 5.90 4.23 -26.37
CA ASP A 341 6.86 4.72 -27.36
C ASP A 341 8.21 5.05 -26.71
N SER A 342 9.24 5.14 -27.54
CA SER A 342 10.59 5.47 -27.06
C SER A 342 10.60 6.86 -26.42
N GLU A 343 11.24 6.96 -25.26
CA GLU A 343 11.37 8.20 -24.51
C GLU A 343 12.38 9.14 -25.15
N GLY A 344 12.05 10.43 -25.18
CA GLY A 344 12.98 11.48 -25.55
C GLY A 344 14.07 11.69 -24.50
N THR A 345 15.17 12.31 -24.91
CA THR A 345 16.35 12.55 -24.05
C THR A 345 16.02 13.31 -22.75
N HIS A 346 14.98 14.14 -22.75
CA HIS A 346 14.52 14.90 -21.58
C HIS A 346 13.19 14.42 -21.00
N SER A 347 12.69 13.25 -21.41
CA SER A 347 11.37 12.76 -21.00
C SER A 347 11.24 12.68 -19.48
N ARG A 348 10.30 13.44 -18.94
CA ARG A 348 10.07 13.59 -17.50
C ARG A 348 9.24 12.45 -16.93
N GLU A 349 9.56 12.08 -15.70
CA GLU A 349 8.77 11.18 -14.87
C GLU A 349 8.53 11.82 -13.50
N TYR A 350 7.26 11.95 -13.09
CA TYR A 350 6.86 12.72 -11.90
C TYR A 350 7.41 14.15 -11.88
N GLY A 351 7.63 14.73 -13.06
CA GLY A 351 8.22 16.06 -13.26
C GLY A 351 9.72 16.12 -12.97
N LEU A 352 10.39 14.99 -12.79
CA LEU A 352 11.83 14.88 -12.70
C LEU A 352 12.38 14.56 -14.09
N GLU A 353 13.40 15.28 -14.56
CA GLU A 353 14.14 14.89 -15.76
C GLU A 353 15.12 13.75 -15.46
N PRO A 354 15.52 12.97 -16.47
CA PRO A 354 16.61 12.01 -16.30
C PRO A 354 17.93 12.76 -16.01
N ASP A 355 18.83 12.17 -15.23
CA ASP A 355 20.17 12.71 -15.02
C ASP A 355 21.05 12.61 -16.28
N ALA A 356 22.26 13.19 -16.25
CA ALA A 356 23.13 13.24 -17.42
C ALA A 356 23.39 11.88 -18.09
N ARG A 357 23.60 10.81 -17.31
CA ARG A 357 23.85 9.46 -17.85
C ARG A 357 22.57 8.83 -18.38
N GLN A 358 21.46 9.05 -17.69
CA GLN A 358 20.15 8.58 -18.14
C GLN A 358 19.69 9.28 -19.43
N ARG A 359 20.06 10.55 -19.63
CA ARG A 359 19.82 11.28 -20.89
C ARG A 359 20.71 10.75 -22.02
N GLU A 360 21.98 10.50 -21.74
CA GLU A 360 22.93 9.92 -22.71
C GLU A 360 22.49 8.52 -23.18
N LEU A 361 21.97 7.69 -22.27
CA LEU A 361 21.37 6.42 -22.65
C LEU A 361 20.22 6.62 -23.66
N ARG A 362 19.30 7.56 -23.40
CA ARG A 362 18.16 7.86 -24.29
C ARG A 362 18.54 8.50 -25.61
N SER A 363 19.72 9.15 -25.71
CA SER A 363 20.21 9.64 -27.00
C SER A 363 20.77 8.53 -27.89
N ASN A 364 21.20 7.42 -27.28
CA ASN A 364 21.93 6.34 -27.97
C ASN A 364 21.12 5.05 -28.12
N GLN A 365 20.13 4.82 -27.26
CA GLN A 365 19.28 3.63 -27.22
C GLN A 365 17.81 4.02 -27.15
N ASP A 366 16.94 3.14 -27.66
CA ASP A 366 15.50 3.34 -27.56
C ASP A 366 15.03 2.81 -26.19
N VAL A 367 14.64 3.72 -25.29
CA VAL A 367 14.24 3.41 -23.92
C VAL A 367 12.73 3.50 -23.80
N HIS A 368 12.09 2.43 -23.35
CA HIS A 368 10.65 2.31 -23.30
C HIS A 368 10.18 1.98 -21.89
N ARG A 369 9.08 2.60 -21.47
CA ARG A 369 8.35 2.17 -20.29
C ARG A 369 7.35 1.07 -20.64
N VAL A 370 7.15 0.12 -19.73
CA VAL A 370 6.14 -0.95 -19.81
C VAL A 370 5.12 -0.78 -18.67
N GLU A 371 3.85 -0.57 -19.02
CA GLU A 371 2.75 -0.63 -18.04
C GLU A 371 2.45 -2.10 -17.72
N LEU A 372 2.42 -2.46 -16.42
CA LEU A 372 2.42 -3.87 -16.01
C LEU A 372 1.04 -4.53 -15.92
N ASP A 373 -0.07 -3.81 -16.12
CA ASP A 373 -1.41 -4.34 -15.84
C ASP A 373 -1.75 -5.59 -16.65
N ARG A 374 -1.37 -5.62 -17.93
CA ARG A 374 -1.60 -6.79 -18.80
C ARG A 374 -0.68 -7.95 -18.42
N VAL A 375 0.56 -7.67 -18.00
CA VAL A 375 1.48 -8.68 -17.45
C VAL A 375 0.91 -9.30 -16.18
N HIS A 376 0.43 -8.45 -15.26
CA HIS A 376 -0.17 -8.84 -14.00
C HIS A 376 -1.45 -9.66 -14.18
N ASP A 377 -2.33 -9.25 -15.08
CA ASP A 377 -3.56 -9.98 -15.41
C ASP A 377 -3.27 -11.35 -16.05
N ASN A 378 -2.30 -11.44 -16.96
CA ASN A 378 -1.89 -12.73 -17.52
C ASN A 378 -1.27 -13.64 -16.45
N LEU A 379 -0.41 -13.12 -15.57
CA LEU A 379 0.15 -13.89 -14.45
C LEU A 379 -0.96 -14.43 -13.53
N ASP A 380 -1.98 -13.64 -13.24
CA ASP A 380 -3.14 -14.05 -12.44
C ASP A 380 -3.97 -15.14 -13.14
N ARG A 381 -4.26 -14.97 -14.44
CA ARG A 381 -4.98 -15.97 -15.25
C ARG A 381 -4.20 -17.28 -15.38
N TRP A 382 -2.89 -17.22 -15.59
CA TRP A 382 -2.04 -18.43 -15.65
C TRP A 382 -1.87 -19.09 -14.27
N ALA A 383 -1.87 -18.31 -13.19
CA ALA A 383 -1.95 -18.85 -11.83
C ALA A 383 -3.27 -19.60 -11.62
N GLY A 384 -4.42 -19.01 -11.96
CA GLY A 384 -5.73 -19.62 -11.78
C GLY A 384 -5.97 -20.87 -12.64
N SER A 385 -5.36 -20.93 -13.83
CA SER A 385 -5.52 -22.06 -14.77
C SER A 385 -4.45 -23.15 -14.64
N GLY A 386 -3.44 -22.95 -13.79
CA GLY A 386 -2.34 -23.91 -13.57
C GLY A 386 -1.23 -23.92 -14.62
N HIS A 387 -1.34 -23.14 -15.68
CA HIS A 387 -0.26 -22.97 -16.66
C HIS A 387 1.01 -22.42 -16.01
N LEU A 388 0.87 -21.47 -15.09
CA LEU A 388 2.00 -20.89 -14.36
C LEU A 388 2.66 -21.94 -13.45
N ALA A 389 1.86 -22.72 -12.71
CA ALA A 389 2.37 -23.81 -11.87
C ALA A 389 3.13 -24.85 -12.71
N SER A 390 2.60 -25.23 -13.88
CA SER A 390 3.24 -26.17 -14.82
C SER A 390 4.61 -25.68 -15.29
N VAL A 391 4.72 -24.41 -15.70
CA VAL A 391 6.00 -23.79 -16.08
C VAL A 391 6.99 -23.81 -14.92
N LEU A 392 6.57 -23.41 -13.72
CA LEU A 392 7.45 -23.40 -12.55
C LEU A 392 7.92 -24.80 -12.16
N GLN A 393 7.03 -25.79 -12.12
CA GLN A 393 7.35 -27.20 -11.85
C GLN A 393 8.39 -27.75 -12.84
N ALA A 394 8.27 -27.42 -14.12
CA ALA A 394 9.23 -27.82 -15.15
C ALA A 394 10.63 -27.20 -14.92
N THR A 395 10.73 -25.94 -14.46
CA THR A 395 12.03 -25.36 -14.07
C THR A 395 12.64 -26.00 -12.83
N ALA A 396 11.89 -26.79 -12.06
CA ALA A 396 12.39 -27.61 -10.95
C ALA A 396 12.66 -29.08 -11.32
N GLY A 397 12.44 -29.47 -12.59
CA GLY A 397 12.70 -30.83 -13.08
C GLY A 397 11.53 -31.81 -12.86
N ALA A 398 10.31 -31.33 -12.60
CA ALA A 398 9.14 -32.18 -12.39
C ALA A 398 8.47 -32.68 -13.69
N SER A 399 8.95 -32.25 -14.86
CA SER A 399 8.41 -32.63 -16.18
C SER A 399 9.50 -33.19 -17.08
N SER A 400 9.14 -34.08 -18.01
CA SER A 400 10.09 -34.75 -18.88
C SER A 400 10.84 -33.81 -19.84
N HIS A 401 12.19 -33.82 -19.81
CA HIS A 401 13.07 -33.24 -20.85
C HIS A 401 13.23 -34.24 -22.02
N PRO A 402 13.28 -33.80 -23.30
CA PRO A 402 13.65 -34.62 -24.45
C PRO A 402 14.97 -35.36 -24.23
N ASP A 403 15.93 -34.72 -23.58
CA ASP A 403 17.24 -35.32 -23.26
C ASP A 403 17.30 -36.07 -21.91
N ASP A 404 16.48 -35.71 -20.92
CA ASP A 404 16.46 -36.31 -19.57
C ASP A 404 15.15 -35.98 -18.79
N PRO A 405 14.26 -36.95 -18.54
CA PRO A 405 12.96 -36.70 -17.96
C PRO A 405 12.92 -36.01 -16.58
N ASN A 406 14.04 -35.87 -15.88
CA ASN A 406 14.11 -35.20 -14.57
C ASN A 406 15.02 -33.96 -14.54
N ARG A 407 15.54 -33.50 -15.69
CA ARG A 407 16.43 -32.34 -15.74
C ARG A 407 15.63 -31.03 -15.73
N PRO A 408 15.88 -30.12 -14.76
CA PRO A 408 15.38 -28.76 -14.79
C PRO A 408 15.69 -28.03 -16.10
N ARG A 409 14.81 -27.13 -16.54
CA ARG A 409 14.90 -26.45 -17.84
C ARG A 409 14.77 -24.94 -17.73
N SER A 410 15.48 -24.23 -18.61
CA SER A 410 15.11 -22.89 -19.09
C SER A 410 14.12 -23.01 -20.25
N PHE A 411 13.45 -21.91 -20.60
CA PHE A 411 12.52 -21.86 -21.72
C PHE A 411 12.94 -20.84 -22.77
N THR A 412 12.83 -21.24 -24.04
CA THR A 412 12.88 -20.29 -25.16
C THR A 412 11.55 -19.54 -25.28
N ARG A 413 11.54 -18.46 -26.06
CA ARG A 413 10.30 -17.72 -26.36
C ARG A 413 9.22 -18.59 -26.99
N SER A 414 9.58 -19.49 -27.90
CA SER A 414 8.63 -20.41 -28.53
C SER A 414 7.98 -21.32 -27.48
N GLN A 415 8.80 -21.88 -26.58
CA GLN A 415 8.31 -22.77 -25.53
C GLN A 415 7.42 -22.05 -24.51
N LEU A 416 7.71 -20.78 -24.18
CA LEU A 416 6.80 -19.98 -23.35
C LEU A 416 5.49 -19.66 -24.10
N THR A 417 5.55 -19.40 -25.41
CA THR A 417 4.35 -19.17 -26.24
C THR A 417 3.44 -20.39 -26.27
N GLU A 418 4.01 -21.59 -26.31
CA GLU A 418 3.25 -22.85 -26.25
C GLU A 418 2.66 -23.14 -24.87
N ARG A 419 3.34 -22.75 -23.79
CA ARG A 419 2.97 -23.11 -22.41
C ARG A 419 2.11 -22.09 -21.70
N LEU A 420 2.18 -20.83 -22.11
CA LEU A 420 1.46 -19.71 -21.51
C LEU A 420 0.52 -19.10 -22.55
N PRO A 421 -0.77 -19.50 -22.57
CA PRO A 421 -1.73 -19.00 -23.55
C PRO A 421 -1.78 -17.47 -23.57
N GLY A 422 -1.60 -16.88 -24.76
CA GLY A 422 -1.56 -15.41 -24.95
C GLY A 422 -0.18 -14.78 -24.79
N PHE A 423 0.85 -15.50 -24.31
CA PHE A 423 2.20 -14.94 -24.16
C PHE A 423 2.79 -14.40 -25.48
N GLY A 424 2.56 -15.10 -26.60
CA GLY A 424 3.01 -14.65 -27.92
C GLY A 424 2.33 -13.37 -28.42
N GLN A 425 1.20 -12.97 -27.82
CA GLN A 425 0.45 -11.74 -28.17
C GLN A 425 0.88 -10.53 -27.34
N LEU A 426 1.73 -10.74 -26.33
CA LEU A 426 2.36 -9.67 -25.56
C LEU A 426 3.44 -8.98 -26.40
N SER A 427 3.60 -7.67 -26.22
CA SER A 427 4.76 -6.96 -26.78
C SER A 427 6.07 -7.50 -26.19
N ARG A 428 7.20 -7.17 -26.82
CA ARG A 428 8.53 -7.65 -26.38
C ARG A 428 8.85 -7.24 -24.94
N GLY A 429 8.58 -5.99 -24.56
CA GLY A 429 8.76 -5.51 -23.19
C GLY A 429 7.89 -6.27 -22.18
N GLU A 430 6.62 -6.55 -22.54
CA GLU A 430 5.72 -7.34 -21.70
C GLU A 430 6.17 -8.80 -21.56
N GLN A 431 6.65 -9.44 -22.63
CA GLN A 431 7.22 -10.80 -22.58
C GLN A 431 8.43 -10.87 -21.64
N GLN A 432 9.33 -9.90 -21.73
CA GLN A 432 10.51 -9.83 -20.86
C GLN A 432 10.12 -9.55 -19.39
N ALA A 433 9.12 -8.69 -19.15
CA ALA A 433 8.57 -8.45 -17.82
C ALA A 433 7.92 -9.70 -17.19
N VAL A 434 7.24 -10.53 -17.99
CA VAL A 434 6.76 -11.86 -17.57
C VAL A 434 7.95 -12.72 -17.15
N VAL A 435 9.01 -12.81 -17.96
CA VAL A 435 10.19 -13.63 -17.64
C VAL A 435 10.88 -13.16 -16.35
N ALA A 436 11.01 -11.85 -16.13
CA ALA A 436 11.51 -11.29 -14.86
C ALA A 436 10.63 -11.73 -13.68
N SER A 437 9.30 -11.63 -13.85
CA SER A 437 8.32 -12.04 -12.85
C SER A 437 8.41 -13.54 -12.52
N LEU A 438 8.60 -14.41 -13.53
CA LEU A 438 8.80 -15.85 -13.32
C LEU A 438 10.05 -16.13 -12.48
N ALA A 439 11.15 -15.42 -12.76
CA ALA A 439 12.39 -15.55 -12.00
C ALA A 439 12.22 -15.04 -10.56
N ARG A 440 11.40 -14.01 -10.32
CA ARG A 440 11.11 -13.48 -8.98
C ARG A 440 10.18 -14.39 -8.17
N LEU A 441 9.18 -14.98 -8.83
CA LEU A 441 8.21 -15.90 -8.22
C LEU A 441 8.83 -17.25 -7.82
N SER A 442 9.95 -17.64 -8.41
CA SER A 442 10.49 -19.00 -8.22
C SER A 442 12.00 -19.07 -8.31
N LEU A 443 12.63 -19.50 -7.21
CA LEU A 443 14.06 -19.78 -7.16
C LEU A 443 14.52 -20.75 -8.27
N SER A 444 13.74 -21.80 -8.57
CA SER A 444 14.10 -22.73 -9.64
C SER A 444 14.14 -22.03 -10.99
N SER A 445 13.15 -21.20 -11.30
CA SER A 445 13.12 -20.41 -12.53
C SER A 445 14.31 -19.47 -12.64
N HIS A 446 14.63 -18.73 -11.56
CA HIS A 446 15.79 -17.85 -11.52
C HIS A 446 17.10 -18.61 -11.75
N ARG A 447 17.26 -19.79 -11.14
CA ARG A 447 18.46 -20.61 -11.34
C ARG A 447 18.59 -21.08 -12.78
N GLN A 448 17.49 -21.55 -13.39
CA GLN A 448 17.56 -22.09 -14.75
C GLN A 448 17.79 -21.01 -15.80
N HIS A 449 17.25 -19.82 -15.63
CA HIS A 449 17.51 -18.70 -16.56
C HIS A 449 18.73 -17.85 -16.14
N GLY A 450 19.36 -18.22 -15.03
CA GLY A 450 20.38 -17.44 -14.35
C GLY A 450 21.68 -17.34 -15.12
N VAL A 451 22.41 -16.24 -14.90
CA VAL A 451 23.81 -16.08 -15.32
C VAL A 451 24.64 -17.31 -14.94
N GLY A 452 25.35 -17.85 -15.94
CA GLY A 452 26.19 -19.05 -15.82
C GLY A 452 25.43 -20.37 -15.86
N SER A 453 24.10 -20.38 -15.95
CA SER A 453 23.30 -21.59 -16.12
C SER A 453 22.67 -21.69 -17.51
N ASN A 454 22.20 -20.58 -18.07
CA ASN A 454 21.57 -20.51 -19.39
C ASN A 454 22.13 -19.35 -20.21
N PRO A 455 22.19 -19.48 -21.56
CA PRO A 455 22.07 -20.69 -22.39
C PRO A 455 23.15 -21.74 -22.16
N GLU A 456 24.29 -21.35 -21.59
CA GLU A 456 25.42 -22.25 -21.40
C GLU A 456 25.87 -22.27 -19.95
N HIS A 457 26.26 -23.47 -19.51
CA HIS A 457 26.76 -23.67 -18.17
C HIS A 457 28.21 -23.19 -18.05
N ILE A 458 28.40 -22.04 -17.41
CA ILE A 458 29.71 -21.50 -17.06
C ILE A 458 29.92 -21.76 -15.57
N LYS A 459 30.83 -22.70 -15.25
CA LYS A 459 31.05 -23.16 -13.87
C LYS A 459 31.34 -22.01 -12.91
N GLU A 460 32.15 -21.04 -13.30
CA GLU A 460 32.52 -19.88 -12.46
C GLU A 460 32.20 -18.60 -13.21
N PRO A 461 30.94 -18.17 -13.21
CA PRO A 461 30.48 -17.12 -14.12
C PRO A 461 31.10 -15.75 -13.84
N TYR A 462 31.78 -15.55 -12.70
CA TYR A 462 32.42 -14.28 -12.31
C TYR A 462 33.95 -14.34 -12.24
N ARG A 463 34.56 -15.43 -12.71
CA ARG A 463 36.02 -15.61 -12.77
C ARG A 463 36.46 -15.69 -14.23
N GLN A 464 37.56 -15.02 -14.58
CA GLN A 464 38.04 -15.05 -15.96
C GLN A 464 38.60 -16.45 -16.29
N PRO A 465 38.44 -16.94 -17.54
CA PRO A 465 39.07 -18.18 -17.97
C PRO A 465 40.58 -18.15 -17.74
N GLY A 466 41.12 -19.17 -17.07
CA GLY A 466 42.56 -19.26 -16.76
C GLY A 466 43.04 -18.39 -15.60
N GLU A 467 42.16 -17.61 -14.95
CA GLU A 467 42.51 -16.89 -13.73
C GLU A 467 42.77 -17.87 -12.57
N PRO A 468 43.87 -17.72 -11.80
CA PRO A 468 44.15 -18.59 -10.67
C PRO A 468 43.09 -18.45 -9.55
N ASP A 469 43.03 -19.45 -8.67
CA ASP A 469 42.12 -19.42 -7.53
C ASP A 469 42.32 -18.16 -6.65
N PRO A 470 41.24 -17.46 -6.27
CA PRO A 470 41.37 -16.19 -5.56
C PRO A 470 41.86 -16.43 -4.12
N GLY A 471 43.02 -15.84 -3.81
CA GLY A 471 43.62 -15.80 -2.48
C GLY A 471 42.78 -15.03 -1.46
N PRO A 472 43.14 -15.05 -0.17
CA PRO A 472 42.32 -14.46 0.91
C PRO A 472 42.03 -12.95 0.77
N LYS A 473 42.93 -12.20 0.14
CA LYS A 473 42.84 -10.74 -0.02
C LYS A 473 42.39 -10.30 -1.42
N THR A 474 42.06 -11.22 -2.31
CA THR A 474 41.60 -10.89 -3.67
C THR A 474 40.28 -10.10 -3.58
N PRO A 475 40.17 -8.93 -4.22
CA PRO A 475 38.89 -8.23 -4.33
C PRO A 475 37.85 -9.16 -4.94
N ASP A 476 36.62 -9.10 -4.45
CA ASP A 476 35.51 -9.87 -5.03
C ASP A 476 35.72 -11.41 -4.95
N ARG A 477 36.56 -11.87 -4.02
CA ARG A 477 36.92 -13.28 -3.85
C ARG A 477 35.72 -14.22 -3.81
N ASN A 478 34.63 -13.85 -3.12
CA ASN A 478 33.48 -14.73 -2.98
C ASN A 478 32.66 -14.83 -4.26
N ALA A 479 32.66 -13.78 -5.10
CA ALA A 479 32.07 -13.84 -6.43
C ALA A 479 32.90 -14.72 -7.36
N LYS A 480 34.22 -14.56 -7.37
CA LYS A 480 35.14 -15.39 -8.16
C LYS A 480 35.14 -16.87 -7.79
N LYS A 481 34.68 -17.21 -6.58
CA LYS A 481 34.46 -18.59 -6.11
C LYS A 481 33.04 -19.10 -6.34
N ALA A 482 32.11 -18.23 -6.73
CA ALA A 482 30.73 -18.62 -6.92
C ALA A 482 30.64 -19.54 -8.14
N THR A 483 29.96 -20.67 -7.97
CA THR A 483 29.81 -21.68 -9.02
C THR A 483 28.51 -21.51 -9.83
N GLY A 484 27.93 -20.31 -9.81
CA GLY A 484 26.62 -20.00 -10.37
C GLY A 484 26.22 -18.57 -10.01
N SER A 485 25.04 -18.13 -10.49
CA SER A 485 24.56 -16.76 -10.28
C SER A 485 24.55 -16.33 -8.80
N LEU A 486 25.13 -15.16 -8.53
CA LEU A 486 25.08 -14.52 -7.21
C LEU A 486 23.66 -14.04 -6.87
N GLY A 487 22.91 -13.54 -7.85
CA GLY A 487 21.51 -13.15 -7.64
C GLY A 487 20.64 -14.36 -7.30
N ALA A 488 20.84 -15.51 -7.95
CA ALA A 488 20.15 -16.76 -7.61
C ALA A 488 20.55 -17.30 -6.23
N LYS A 489 21.83 -17.15 -5.83
CA LYS A 489 22.29 -17.49 -4.47
C LYS A 489 21.62 -16.61 -3.41
N LEU A 490 21.50 -15.31 -3.66
CA LEU A 490 20.76 -14.41 -2.77
C LEU A 490 19.28 -14.73 -2.77
N HIS A 491 18.66 -14.95 -3.93
CA HIS A 491 17.27 -15.39 -4.04
C HIS A 491 17.04 -16.60 -3.13
N GLN A 492 17.91 -17.61 -3.14
CA GLN A 492 17.78 -18.77 -2.26
C GLN A 492 17.71 -18.39 -0.78
N LYS A 493 18.55 -17.45 -0.33
CA LYS A 493 18.54 -16.96 1.06
C LYS A 493 17.21 -16.29 1.40
N PHE A 494 16.73 -15.40 0.53
CA PHE A 494 15.46 -14.68 0.73
C PHE A 494 14.25 -15.61 0.67
N GLY A 495 14.16 -16.47 -0.35
CA GLY A 495 13.11 -17.47 -0.49
C GLY A 495 13.08 -18.46 0.68
N ASN A 496 14.24 -18.93 1.17
CA ASN A 496 14.29 -19.79 2.35
C ASN A 496 13.78 -19.08 3.61
N ASN A 497 14.12 -17.80 3.80
CA ASN A 497 13.63 -17.01 4.93
C ASN A 497 12.11 -16.80 4.84
N PHE A 498 11.60 -16.48 3.65
CA PHE A 498 10.17 -16.35 3.39
C PHE A 498 9.43 -17.66 3.70
N VAL A 499 9.88 -18.78 3.14
CA VAL A 499 9.26 -20.10 3.36
C VAL A 499 9.38 -20.54 4.82
N LYS A 500 10.49 -20.22 5.50
CA LYS A 500 10.62 -20.47 6.94
C LYS A 500 9.57 -19.72 7.75
N GLN A 501 9.24 -18.49 7.36
CA GLN A 501 8.19 -17.71 8.01
C GLN A 501 6.80 -18.30 7.70
N LEU A 502 6.53 -18.62 6.43
CA LEU A 502 5.30 -19.30 6.01
C LEU A 502 5.02 -20.59 6.80
N ILE A 503 6.04 -21.45 6.98
CA ILE A 503 5.89 -22.70 7.75
C ILE A 503 5.47 -22.40 9.19
N LYS A 504 6.05 -21.37 9.82
CA LYS A 504 5.67 -20.98 11.18
C LYS A 504 4.25 -20.47 11.26
N ASP A 505 3.81 -19.69 10.28
CA ASP A 505 2.49 -19.07 10.30
C ASP A 505 1.40 -20.12 10.04
N ARG A 506 1.60 -20.99 9.05
CA ARG A 506 0.75 -22.17 8.80
C ARG A 506 0.63 -23.11 10.00
N ALA A 507 1.73 -23.35 10.72
CA ALA A 507 1.71 -24.16 11.94
C ALA A 507 0.89 -23.52 13.08
N LYS A 508 0.89 -22.19 13.21
CA LYS A 508 0.04 -21.48 14.19
C LYS A 508 -1.46 -21.58 13.84
N GLU A 509 -1.77 -21.66 12.55
CA GLU A 509 -3.11 -21.78 12.01
C GLU A 509 -3.63 -23.23 12.01
N GLY A 510 -2.79 -24.20 12.40
CA GLY A 510 -3.15 -25.63 12.42
C GLY A 510 -3.08 -26.32 11.06
N ASP A 511 -2.46 -25.69 10.05
CA ASP A 511 -2.32 -26.18 8.67
C ASP A 511 -0.84 -26.44 8.31
N GLU A 512 -0.17 -27.27 9.11
CA GLU A 512 1.29 -27.49 8.95
C GLU A 512 1.65 -28.18 7.62
N LEU A 513 2.62 -27.61 6.91
CA LEU A 513 3.15 -28.20 5.68
C LEU A 513 3.94 -29.49 5.99
N SER A 514 3.65 -30.57 5.26
CA SER A 514 4.48 -31.78 5.29
C SER A 514 5.92 -31.49 4.85
N GLN A 515 6.87 -32.36 5.22
CA GLN A 515 8.27 -32.20 4.83
C GLN A 515 8.46 -32.09 3.30
N LYS A 516 7.68 -32.85 2.52
CA LYS A 516 7.71 -32.80 1.05
C LYS A 516 7.20 -31.46 0.53
N GLN A 517 6.07 -30.98 1.04
CA GLN A 517 5.50 -29.68 0.70
C GLN A 517 6.46 -28.54 1.07
N ALA A 518 7.05 -28.57 2.26
CA ALA A 518 8.06 -27.60 2.68
C ALA A 518 9.32 -27.62 1.80
N ALA A 519 9.76 -28.80 1.34
CA ALA A 519 10.86 -28.91 0.40
C ALA A 519 10.51 -28.33 -0.98
N THR A 520 9.29 -28.58 -1.48
CA THR A 520 8.80 -27.97 -2.73
C THR A 520 8.67 -26.45 -2.61
N ALA A 521 8.10 -25.96 -1.52
CA ALA A 521 7.98 -24.54 -1.24
C ALA A 521 9.35 -23.85 -1.23
N ARG A 522 10.40 -24.47 -0.66
CA ARG A 522 11.78 -23.94 -0.72
C ARG A 522 12.36 -23.94 -2.13
N ARG A 523 12.04 -24.92 -2.98
CA ARG A 523 12.50 -24.96 -4.39
C ARG A 523 11.90 -23.82 -5.22
N HIS A 524 10.67 -23.43 -4.93
CA HIS A 524 9.98 -22.31 -5.57
C HIS A 524 9.84 -21.10 -4.65
N GLY A 525 10.69 -20.99 -3.63
CA GLY A 525 10.62 -19.88 -2.68
C GLY A 525 10.81 -18.57 -3.45
N PRO A 526 9.94 -17.56 -3.26
CA PRO A 526 9.98 -16.33 -4.04
C PRO A 526 10.98 -15.32 -3.46
N ASP A 527 11.34 -14.33 -4.25
CA ASP A 527 12.12 -13.18 -3.81
C ASP A 527 11.29 -11.89 -3.90
N PHE A 528 10.67 -11.51 -2.78
CA PHE A 528 9.92 -10.26 -2.65
C PHE A 528 10.73 -9.11 -2.04
N SER A 529 12.06 -9.19 -2.09
CA SER A 529 12.90 -8.07 -1.64
C SER A 529 12.92 -6.91 -2.63
N ASP A 530 13.55 -5.79 -2.26
CA ASP A 530 13.67 -4.60 -3.11
C ASP A 530 14.73 -4.71 -4.23
N LYS A 531 15.33 -5.89 -4.42
CA LYS A 531 16.33 -6.10 -5.49
C LYS A 531 15.73 -5.86 -6.87
N ASN A 532 16.52 -5.30 -7.79
CA ASN A 532 16.15 -5.20 -9.19
C ASN A 532 16.43 -6.51 -9.93
N PHE A 533 15.47 -7.01 -10.72
CA PHE A 533 15.66 -8.08 -11.70
C PHE A 533 15.76 -7.50 -13.11
N ALA A 534 16.60 -8.10 -13.95
CA ALA A 534 16.70 -7.76 -15.37
C ALA A 534 16.72 -9.02 -16.23
N VAL A 535 16.32 -8.87 -17.49
CA VAL A 535 16.27 -9.91 -18.50
C VAL A 535 16.99 -9.43 -19.75
N LEU A 536 17.96 -10.19 -20.23
CA LEU A 536 18.59 -10.02 -21.53
C LEU A 536 18.01 -11.05 -22.48
N GLU A 537 17.48 -10.58 -23.59
CA GLU A 537 16.92 -11.42 -24.63
C GLU A 537 17.90 -11.53 -25.80
N LEU A 538 18.21 -12.76 -26.19
CA LEU A 538 19.21 -13.05 -27.19
C LEU A 538 18.63 -13.98 -28.25
N GLN A 539 19.08 -13.82 -29.48
CA GLN A 539 19.03 -14.89 -30.48
C GLN A 539 20.24 -15.81 -30.27
N GLY A 540 19.97 -17.11 -30.13
CA GLY A 540 20.97 -18.17 -30.09
C GLY A 540 21.68 -18.37 -31.44
N PRO A 541 22.79 -19.13 -31.47
CA PRO A 541 23.52 -19.39 -32.71
C PRO A 541 22.75 -20.30 -33.68
N PRO A 542 23.05 -20.23 -34.99
CA PRO A 542 22.53 -21.17 -35.99
C PRO A 542 22.88 -22.63 -35.67
N PRO A 543 22.09 -23.62 -36.14
CA PRO A 543 20.88 -23.49 -36.96
C PRO A 543 19.59 -23.33 -36.13
N GLY A 544 19.69 -23.31 -34.80
CA GLY A 544 18.51 -23.25 -33.93
C GLY A 544 17.84 -21.88 -33.92
N ASP A 545 18.65 -20.80 -33.92
CA ASP A 545 18.21 -19.39 -33.93
C ASP A 545 17.12 -19.06 -32.89
N ASP A 546 17.06 -19.86 -31.81
CA ASP A 546 16.07 -19.75 -30.75
C ASP A 546 16.23 -18.43 -29.99
N VAL A 547 15.11 -17.80 -29.66
CA VAL A 547 15.11 -16.65 -28.77
C VAL A 547 15.12 -17.13 -27.32
N ILE A 548 16.20 -16.80 -26.61
CA ILE A 548 16.50 -17.24 -25.25
C ILE A 548 16.54 -16.05 -24.29
N TYR A 549 16.33 -16.34 -23.00
CA TYR A 549 16.34 -15.34 -21.94
C TYR A 549 17.43 -15.63 -20.91
N VAL A 550 18.21 -14.61 -20.57
CA VAL A 550 19.14 -14.65 -19.43
C VAL A 550 18.66 -13.67 -18.39
N VAL A 551 18.56 -14.12 -17.14
CA VAL A 551 17.98 -13.34 -16.03
C VAL A 551 18.98 -13.28 -14.89
N ASP A 552 19.05 -12.14 -14.19
CA ASP A 552 19.69 -12.09 -12.89
C ASP A 552 19.08 -10.98 -12.02
N SER A 553 19.41 -11.01 -10.73
CA SER A 553 19.03 -9.96 -9.77
C SER A 553 20.24 -9.27 -9.16
N SER A 554 20.02 -8.05 -8.68
CA SER A 554 21.07 -7.20 -8.11
C SER A 554 21.69 -7.78 -6.83
N VAL A 555 22.96 -7.51 -6.60
CA VAL A 555 23.69 -7.87 -5.37
C VAL A 555 23.94 -6.61 -4.54
N PRO A 556 23.41 -6.50 -3.32
CA PRO A 556 23.58 -5.33 -2.46
C PRO A 556 25.00 -5.23 -1.88
N ALA A 557 25.35 -4.03 -1.39
CA ALA A 557 26.69 -3.71 -0.90
C ALA A 557 27.12 -4.44 0.40
N ASN A 558 26.19 -5.06 1.11
CA ASN A 558 26.46 -5.75 2.37
C ASN A 558 26.81 -7.24 2.20
N GLU A 559 26.94 -7.74 0.97
CA GLU A 559 27.36 -9.12 0.73
C GLU A 559 28.88 -9.27 0.89
N ALA A 560 29.29 -10.00 1.93
CA ALA A 560 30.70 -10.12 2.30
C ALA A 560 31.53 -10.72 1.15
N GLY A 561 32.66 -10.07 0.82
CA GLY A 561 33.59 -10.53 -0.21
C GLY A 561 33.05 -10.49 -1.64
N VAL A 562 31.95 -9.78 -1.87
CA VAL A 562 31.32 -9.56 -3.18
C VAL A 562 31.17 -8.06 -3.39
N THR A 563 31.56 -7.58 -4.56
CA THR A 563 31.33 -6.19 -4.94
C THR A 563 29.85 -6.00 -5.27
N PRO A 564 29.16 -4.96 -4.76
CA PRO A 564 27.78 -4.65 -5.17
C PRO A 564 27.65 -4.49 -6.68
N ARG A 565 26.55 -5.00 -7.24
CA ARG A 565 26.30 -5.05 -8.68
C ARG A 565 24.82 -4.96 -8.95
N HIS A 566 24.46 -4.27 -10.02
CA HIS A 566 23.10 -4.26 -10.51
C HIS A 566 22.90 -5.36 -11.55
N SER A 567 21.66 -5.81 -11.71
CA SER A 567 21.29 -6.92 -12.60
C SER A 567 21.69 -6.68 -14.06
N GLU A 568 21.62 -5.44 -14.57
CA GLU A 568 22.03 -5.12 -15.93
C GLU A 568 23.53 -5.42 -16.17
N LYS A 569 24.36 -5.08 -15.18
CA LYS A 569 25.78 -5.37 -15.21
C LYS A 569 26.07 -6.87 -15.11
N HIS A 570 25.28 -7.62 -14.34
CA HIS A 570 25.38 -9.09 -14.31
C HIS A 570 25.21 -9.69 -15.70
N LEU A 571 24.17 -9.25 -16.41
CA LEU A 571 23.82 -9.77 -17.73
C LEU A 571 24.90 -9.45 -18.77
N LEU A 572 25.37 -8.21 -18.81
CA LEU A 572 26.40 -7.81 -19.77
C LEU A 572 27.75 -8.46 -19.49
N GLU A 573 28.19 -8.52 -18.22
CA GLU A 573 29.43 -9.20 -17.87
C GLU A 573 29.37 -10.69 -18.22
N TRP A 574 28.20 -11.32 -18.08
CA TRP A 574 28.00 -12.68 -18.53
C TRP A 574 28.06 -12.80 -20.06
N LEU A 575 27.40 -11.91 -20.81
CA LEU A 575 27.39 -11.94 -22.28
C LEU A 575 28.83 -11.87 -22.84
N LYS A 576 29.62 -10.93 -22.35
CA LYS A 576 31.04 -10.78 -22.70
C LYS A 576 31.90 -12.01 -22.39
N ARG A 577 31.48 -12.83 -21.42
CA ARG A 577 32.18 -14.07 -21.06
C ARG A 577 31.71 -15.25 -21.92
N ALA A 578 30.41 -15.33 -22.16
CA ALA A 578 29.80 -16.40 -22.95
C ALA A 578 30.09 -16.24 -24.46
N ASP A 579 30.30 -15.02 -24.91
CA ASP A 579 30.58 -14.64 -26.29
C ASP A 579 31.60 -13.48 -26.33
N PRO A 580 32.89 -13.76 -26.06
CA PRO A 580 33.92 -12.72 -26.00
C PRO A 580 34.16 -12.03 -27.35
N ASP A 581 33.89 -12.73 -28.46
CA ASP A 581 34.06 -12.20 -29.81
C ASP A 581 32.79 -11.49 -30.33
N GLY A 582 31.66 -11.61 -29.62
CA GLY A 582 30.38 -11.03 -30.02
C GLY A 582 29.78 -11.62 -31.29
N THR A 583 30.08 -12.89 -31.60
CA THR A 583 29.68 -13.55 -32.85
C THR A 583 28.64 -14.66 -32.66
N LYS A 584 28.39 -15.06 -31.42
CA LYS A 584 27.59 -16.24 -31.08
C LYS A 584 26.15 -15.89 -30.73
N TYR A 585 25.95 -14.81 -29.98
CA TYR A 585 24.63 -14.36 -29.57
C TYR A 585 24.34 -12.97 -30.12
N THR A 586 23.13 -12.79 -30.66
CA THR A 586 22.67 -11.46 -31.08
C THR A 586 21.69 -10.92 -30.06
N PRO A 587 22.02 -9.83 -29.33
CA PRO A 587 21.06 -9.18 -28.44
C PRO A 587 19.85 -8.64 -29.20
N LEU A 588 18.66 -8.88 -28.66
CA LEU A 588 17.38 -8.47 -29.26
C LEU A 588 16.64 -7.43 -28.42
N GLY A 589 16.96 -7.32 -27.13
CA GLY A 589 16.30 -6.42 -26.19
C GLY A 589 16.70 -6.69 -24.76
N LEU A 590 16.47 -5.71 -23.89
CA LEU A 590 16.71 -5.83 -22.46
C LEU A 590 15.50 -5.29 -21.70
N TYR A 591 15.14 -5.96 -20.62
CA TYR A 591 14.18 -5.47 -19.64
C TYR A 591 14.85 -5.34 -18.28
N THR A 592 14.47 -4.30 -17.53
CA THR A 592 14.87 -4.12 -16.13
C THR A 592 13.67 -3.65 -15.32
N GLU A 593 13.42 -4.19 -14.12
CA GLU A 593 12.21 -3.82 -13.35
C GLU A 593 12.19 -2.32 -13.06
N ARG A 594 13.35 -1.72 -12.80
CA ARG A 594 13.54 -0.30 -12.53
C ARG A 594 14.26 0.38 -13.69
N GLU A 595 13.95 1.65 -13.92
CA GLU A 595 14.65 2.52 -14.86
C GLU A 595 16.18 2.40 -14.66
N PRO A 596 16.97 2.24 -15.74
CA PRO A 596 18.41 2.16 -15.63
C PRO A 596 18.98 3.34 -14.85
N CYS A 597 19.74 3.05 -13.80
CA CYS A 597 20.27 4.09 -12.93
C CYS A 597 21.40 4.88 -13.59
N GLY A 598 21.40 6.21 -13.37
CA GLY A 598 22.49 7.10 -13.79
C GLY A 598 23.46 7.45 -12.66
N GLU A 599 23.55 8.72 -12.28
CA GLU A 599 24.44 9.25 -11.25
C GLU A 599 23.78 9.28 -9.86
N GLY A 600 24.56 9.03 -8.79
CA GLY A 600 24.04 9.07 -7.42
C GLY A 600 24.76 8.12 -6.46
N GLN A 601 24.58 8.34 -5.15
CA GLN A 601 25.13 7.47 -4.11
C GLN A 601 24.46 6.08 -4.20
N GLY A 602 25.26 5.03 -4.40
CA GLY A 602 24.77 3.66 -4.54
C GLY A 602 24.33 3.27 -5.96
N HIS A 603 24.41 4.18 -6.95
CA HIS A 603 24.10 3.86 -8.34
C HIS A 603 25.29 3.14 -9.00
N ALA A 604 25.01 2.02 -9.69
CA ALA A 604 26.02 1.25 -10.42
C ALA A 604 26.31 1.76 -11.85
N LYS A 605 25.79 2.95 -12.21
CA LYS A 605 25.89 3.56 -13.54
C LYS A 605 25.42 2.60 -14.64
N CYS A 606 24.23 2.01 -14.46
CA CYS A 606 23.66 1.09 -15.43
C CYS A 606 23.46 1.76 -16.79
N SER A 607 23.13 3.05 -16.82
CA SER A 607 23.02 3.80 -18.07
C SER A 607 24.31 3.81 -18.90
N ASP A 608 25.51 3.80 -18.29
CA ASP A 608 26.76 3.63 -19.04
C ASP A 608 26.91 2.18 -19.52
N THR A 609 26.58 1.22 -18.65
CA THR A 609 26.72 -0.22 -18.91
C THR A 609 25.87 -0.64 -20.11
N LEU A 610 24.66 -0.09 -20.24
CA LEU A 610 23.72 -0.43 -21.30
C LEU A 610 24.04 0.21 -22.66
N GLN A 611 25.09 1.04 -22.74
CA GLN A 611 25.59 1.61 -24.00
C GLN A 611 26.72 0.78 -24.61
N ASP A 612 26.99 -0.40 -24.06
CA ASP A 612 28.06 -1.26 -24.53
C ASP A 612 27.88 -1.68 -26.00
N GLN A 613 28.95 -1.64 -26.77
CA GLN A 613 28.93 -1.94 -28.20
C GLN A 613 28.39 -3.33 -28.52
N GLN A 614 28.61 -4.33 -27.64
CA GLN A 614 28.13 -5.69 -27.87
C GLN A 614 26.59 -5.79 -27.82
N LEU A 615 25.91 -4.87 -27.12
CA LEU A 615 24.44 -4.81 -27.13
C LEU A 615 23.90 -4.25 -28.45
N GLY A 616 24.70 -3.51 -29.21
CA GLY A 616 24.23 -2.81 -30.40
C GLY A 616 23.11 -1.81 -30.09
N LYS A 617 22.23 -1.54 -31.06
CA LYS A 617 21.03 -0.73 -30.84
C LYS A 617 19.84 -1.67 -30.57
N ILE A 618 19.46 -1.79 -29.30
CA ILE A 618 18.35 -2.65 -28.86
C ILE A 618 17.35 -1.86 -28.02
N PRO A 619 16.06 -2.25 -28.00
CA PRO A 619 15.09 -1.66 -27.09
C PRO A 619 15.43 -2.01 -25.64
N ILE A 620 15.43 -1.00 -24.78
CA ILE A 620 15.61 -1.12 -23.33
C ILE A 620 14.28 -0.80 -22.65
N ASN A 621 13.64 -1.83 -22.10
CA ASN A 621 12.35 -1.75 -21.45
C ASN A 621 12.48 -1.64 -19.93
N TYR A 622 11.67 -0.81 -19.28
CA TYR A 622 11.59 -0.76 -17.82
C TYR A 622 10.16 -0.52 -17.31
N SER A 623 9.88 -0.86 -16.04
CA SER A 623 8.51 -0.74 -15.49
C SER A 623 8.36 0.29 -14.39
N ALA A 624 9.36 0.44 -13.51
CA ALA A 624 9.30 1.36 -12.37
C ALA A 624 10.30 2.50 -12.53
N THR A 625 9.87 3.73 -12.33
CA THR A 625 10.73 4.93 -12.40
C THR A 625 11.82 4.89 -11.32
N TYR A 626 13.03 5.31 -11.67
CA TYR A 626 14.16 5.36 -10.74
C TYR A 626 14.98 6.63 -10.98
N ARG A 627 14.54 7.72 -10.34
CA ARG A 627 15.17 9.04 -10.41
C ARG A 627 15.40 9.61 -9.02
N THR A 628 16.39 10.47 -8.90
CA THR A 628 16.66 11.21 -7.66
C THR A 628 15.86 12.50 -7.69
N ASP A 629 14.99 12.72 -6.70
CA ASP A 629 14.38 14.03 -6.48
C ASP A 629 15.36 14.93 -5.72
N PRO A 630 15.81 16.08 -6.26
CA PRO A 630 16.73 16.98 -5.57
C PRO A 630 16.23 17.47 -4.20
N GLN A 631 14.91 17.49 -3.98
CA GLN A 631 14.34 17.87 -2.69
C GLN A 631 14.51 16.78 -1.61
N GLY A 632 14.58 15.51 -1.99
CA GLY A 632 14.71 14.39 -1.05
C GLY A 632 15.94 14.48 -0.16
N PRO A 633 17.17 14.70 -0.71
CA PRO A 633 18.37 14.92 0.10
C PRO A 633 18.23 16.11 1.05
N ILE A 634 17.64 17.23 0.59
CA ILE A 634 17.42 18.42 1.42
C ILE A 634 16.53 18.08 2.63
N ASP A 635 15.42 17.38 2.41
CA ASP A 635 14.51 16.97 3.48
C ASP A 635 15.19 16.02 4.48
N ARG A 636 16.05 15.10 4.00
CA ARG A 636 16.81 14.17 4.84
C ARG A 636 17.95 14.85 5.60
N ASP A 637 18.56 15.87 5.03
CA ASP A 637 19.58 16.69 5.70
C ASP A 637 18.94 17.51 6.82
N ALA A 638 17.73 18.07 6.61
CA ALA A 638 16.98 18.74 7.67
C ALA A 638 16.65 17.82 8.87
N VAL A 639 16.38 16.52 8.63
CA VAL A 639 16.22 15.53 9.72
C VAL A 639 17.54 15.27 10.45
N THR A 640 18.67 15.33 9.73
CA THR A 640 20.00 15.22 10.32
C THR A 640 20.31 16.43 11.20
N ASP A 641 19.94 17.64 10.77
CA ASP A 641 20.07 18.87 11.57
C ASP A 641 19.20 18.79 12.84
N GLN A 642 17.94 18.35 12.72
CA GLN A 642 17.06 18.15 13.88
C GLN A 642 17.61 17.14 14.89
N ARG A 643 18.28 16.07 14.42
CA ARG A 643 18.97 15.13 15.30
C ARG A 643 20.05 15.84 16.09
N ASP A 644 20.86 16.65 15.42
CA ASP A 644 21.99 17.33 16.04
C ASP A 644 21.51 18.37 17.06
N ASP A 645 20.46 19.13 16.74
CA ASP A 645 19.76 20.01 17.68
C ASP A 645 19.23 19.25 18.91
N GLN A 646 18.64 18.06 18.70
CA GLN A 646 18.21 17.22 19.83
C GLN A 646 19.39 16.79 20.67
N LEU A 647 20.46 16.25 20.08
CA LEU A 647 21.65 15.82 20.81
C LEU A 647 22.26 16.97 21.63
N GLU A 648 22.35 18.16 21.05
CA GLU A 648 22.81 19.37 21.73
C GLU A 648 21.88 19.77 22.89
N SER A 649 20.56 19.74 22.69
CA SER A 649 19.57 20.09 23.73
C SER A 649 19.60 19.18 24.98
N TRP A 650 20.21 17.99 24.88
CA TRP A 650 20.39 17.04 25.99
C TRP A 650 21.81 17.02 26.57
N SER A 651 22.77 17.72 25.95
CA SER A 651 24.18 17.71 26.34
C SER A 651 24.42 18.23 27.77
N ASP A 652 23.78 19.34 28.13
CA ASP A 652 23.95 20.01 29.43
C ASP A 652 22.83 19.72 30.44
N ARG A 653 21.85 18.87 30.09
CA ARG A 653 20.75 18.56 31.01
C ARG A 653 21.20 17.76 32.22
N PRO A 654 20.52 17.88 33.38
CA PRO A 654 20.79 17.04 34.55
C PRO A 654 20.66 15.55 34.21
N VAL A 655 21.57 14.74 34.74
CA VAL A 655 21.59 13.28 34.48
C VAL A 655 20.27 12.58 34.84
N GLN A 656 19.52 13.11 35.82
CA GLN A 656 18.22 12.53 36.17
C GLN A 656 17.20 12.71 35.05
N GLU A 657 17.14 13.88 34.40
CA GLU A 657 16.27 14.09 33.23
C GLU A 657 16.65 13.17 32.07
N VAL A 658 17.96 12.93 31.86
CA VAL A 658 18.45 11.98 30.85
C VAL A 658 17.95 10.56 31.13
N ARG A 659 17.95 10.13 32.40
CA ARG A 659 17.42 8.82 32.81
C ARG A 659 15.90 8.75 32.64
N ASP A 660 15.18 9.79 33.05
CA ASP A 660 13.72 9.84 32.94
C ASP A 660 13.28 9.76 31.45
N GLU A 661 14.00 10.41 30.54
CA GLU A 661 13.75 10.32 29.10
C GLU A 661 14.05 8.91 28.53
N LEU A 662 15.13 8.26 28.98
CA LEU A 662 15.41 6.87 28.63
C LEU A 662 14.30 5.93 29.12
N GLU A 663 13.81 6.13 30.35
CA GLU A 663 12.69 5.35 30.89
C GLU A 663 11.41 5.56 30.06
N ARG A 664 11.08 6.81 29.73
CA ARG A 664 9.92 7.15 28.88
C ARG A 664 9.98 6.40 27.55
N ARG A 665 11.13 6.49 26.85
CA ARG A 665 11.36 5.79 25.57
C ARG A 665 11.25 4.27 25.69
N LEU A 666 11.72 3.68 26.79
CA LEU A 666 11.57 2.24 27.04
C LEU A 666 10.10 1.85 27.25
N ARG A 667 9.33 2.67 27.97
CA ARG A 667 7.89 2.44 28.20
C ARG A 667 7.07 2.57 26.91
N GLU A 668 7.48 3.43 25.99
CA GLU A 668 6.87 3.49 24.65
C GLU A 668 7.23 2.28 23.78
N LYS A 669 8.44 1.76 23.92
CA LYS A 669 8.94 0.63 23.12
C LYS A 669 8.38 -0.72 23.56
N TYR A 670 8.13 -0.91 24.85
CA TYR A 670 7.69 -2.19 25.41
C TYR A 670 6.29 -2.07 25.98
N VAL A 671 5.43 -3.05 25.67
CA VAL A 671 4.12 -3.17 26.33
C VAL A 671 4.28 -3.27 27.86
N PRO A 672 3.33 -2.73 28.66
CA PRO A 672 3.48 -2.63 30.12
C PRO A 672 3.78 -3.94 30.84
N HIS A 673 3.31 -5.07 30.30
CA HIS A 673 3.48 -6.41 30.89
C HIS A 673 4.68 -7.18 30.33
N SER A 674 5.55 -6.53 29.56
CA SER A 674 6.77 -7.14 29.02
C SER A 674 7.72 -7.54 30.15
N LYS A 675 8.10 -8.82 30.22
CA LYS A 675 9.13 -9.30 31.16
C LYS A 675 10.48 -8.57 31.00
N LYS A 676 10.72 -7.96 29.84
CA LYS A 676 11.95 -7.21 29.54
C LYS A 676 11.89 -5.76 30.04
N LEU A 677 10.71 -5.18 30.24
CA LEU A 677 10.60 -3.77 30.61
C LEU A 677 11.18 -3.48 32.00
N PRO A 678 10.84 -4.24 33.07
CA PRO A 678 11.46 -4.04 34.38
C PRO A 678 12.99 -4.21 34.38
N GLU A 679 13.49 -5.19 33.63
CA GLU A 679 14.94 -5.42 33.47
C GLU A 679 15.63 -4.21 32.84
N LYS A 680 15.04 -3.63 31.79
CA LYS A 680 15.60 -2.47 31.09
C LYS A 680 15.52 -1.19 31.91
N LEU A 681 14.43 -0.96 32.64
CA LEU A 681 14.30 0.18 33.55
C LEU A 681 15.32 0.10 34.69
N ASN A 682 15.49 -1.08 35.30
CA ASN A 682 16.54 -1.30 36.30
C ASN A 682 17.94 -1.07 35.74
N ALA A 683 18.19 -1.44 34.48
CA ALA A 683 19.48 -1.17 33.84
C ALA A 683 19.75 0.33 33.72
N VAL A 684 18.76 1.15 33.33
CA VAL A 684 18.90 2.62 33.24
C VAL A 684 19.23 3.24 34.59
N ASN A 685 18.55 2.81 35.65
CA ASN A 685 18.80 3.31 37.01
C ASN A 685 20.22 3.02 37.53
N ASN A 686 20.86 1.97 37.02
CA ASN A 686 22.22 1.58 37.42
C ASN A 686 23.32 2.12 36.48
N MET A 687 22.99 2.88 35.44
CA MET A 687 23.98 3.47 34.54
C MET A 687 24.76 4.60 35.23
N SER A 688 26.08 4.67 34.99
CA SER A 688 26.84 5.90 35.24
C SER A 688 26.28 7.05 34.41
N GLU A 689 26.63 8.29 34.77
CA GLU A 689 26.21 9.46 33.98
C GLU A 689 26.67 9.36 32.52
N SER A 690 27.93 9.00 32.28
CA SER A 690 28.46 8.82 30.93
C SER A 690 27.70 7.75 30.14
N GLN A 691 27.37 6.62 30.77
CA GLN A 691 26.61 5.55 30.15
C GLN A 691 25.17 5.97 29.81
N ALA A 692 24.51 6.70 30.71
CA ALA A 692 23.15 7.20 30.47
C ALA A 692 23.12 8.19 29.30
N ARG A 693 24.09 9.12 29.25
CA ARG A 693 24.22 10.09 28.15
C ARG A 693 24.50 9.40 26.81
N GLU A 694 25.42 8.45 26.76
CA GLU A 694 25.73 7.67 25.55
C GLU A 694 24.52 6.84 25.08
N ALA A 695 23.80 6.22 26.01
CA ALA A 695 22.60 5.45 25.72
C ALA A 695 21.49 6.33 25.14
N LEU A 696 21.27 7.52 25.69
CA LEU A 696 20.29 8.47 25.17
C LEU A 696 20.70 9.00 23.79
N ALA A 697 21.96 9.39 23.61
CA ALA A 697 22.49 9.83 22.32
C ALA A 697 22.33 8.75 21.23
N THR A 698 22.58 7.49 21.58
CA THR A 698 22.36 6.34 20.69
C THR A 698 20.88 6.16 20.37
N ALA A 699 19.98 6.32 21.35
CA ALA A 699 18.54 6.22 21.15
C ALA A 699 18.02 7.32 20.19
N ILE A 700 18.42 8.57 20.41
CA ILE A 700 18.10 9.72 19.55
C ILE A 700 18.65 9.48 18.14
N THR A 701 19.92 9.10 18.01
CA THR A 701 20.55 8.83 16.70
C THR A 701 19.81 7.76 15.92
N ASN A 702 19.40 6.67 16.58
CA ASN A 702 18.66 5.59 15.93
C ASN A 702 17.23 5.99 15.54
N GLU A 703 16.55 6.77 16.38
CA GLU A 703 15.23 7.34 16.08
C GLU A 703 15.29 8.24 14.84
N TYR A 704 16.18 9.24 14.84
CA TYR A 704 16.33 10.16 13.73
C TYR A 704 16.86 9.49 12.47
N LYS A 705 17.72 8.47 12.60
CA LYS A 705 18.10 7.64 11.46
C LYS A 705 16.88 6.99 10.83
N LYS A 706 15.96 6.42 11.63
CA LYS A 706 14.72 5.82 11.13
C LYS A 706 13.84 6.88 10.45
N ILE A 707 13.64 8.04 11.08
CA ILE A 707 12.87 9.15 10.49
C ILE A 707 13.49 9.54 9.15
N ARG A 708 14.81 9.70 9.09
CA ARG A 708 15.54 10.06 7.87
C ARG A 708 15.40 9.01 6.77
N ASP A 709 15.50 7.72 7.13
CA ASP A 709 15.35 6.61 6.19
C ASP A 709 13.90 6.50 5.64
N GLU A 710 12.91 6.96 6.42
CA GLU A 710 11.49 7.06 6.04
C GLU A 710 11.13 8.39 5.35
N THR A 711 12.00 9.40 5.43
CA THR A 711 11.78 10.73 4.85
C THR A 711 11.95 10.69 3.33
N ARG A 712 10.82 10.88 2.65
CA ARG A 712 10.71 10.84 1.20
C ARG A 712 9.77 11.92 0.72
N THR A 713 10.12 12.55 -0.40
CA THR A 713 9.20 13.46 -1.09
C THR A 713 8.00 12.69 -1.63
N HIS A 714 6.91 13.38 -1.97
CA HIS A 714 5.74 12.75 -2.60
C HIS A 714 6.09 12.08 -3.95
N LYS A 715 7.09 12.58 -4.67
CA LYS A 715 7.63 11.96 -5.90
C LYS A 715 8.38 10.66 -5.59
N GLU A 716 9.29 10.69 -4.62
CA GLU A 716 10.02 9.50 -4.16
C GLU A 716 9.05 8.42 -3.64
N GLN A 717 8.00 8.81 -2.92
CA GLN A 717 6.94 7.91 -2.46
C GLN A 717 6.20 7.25 -3.63
N ALA A 718 5.85 8.02 -4.67
CA ALA A 718 5.18 7.49 -5.85
C ALA A 718 6.06 6.48 -6.62
N MET A 719 7.35 6.79 -6.81
CA MET A 719 8.30 5.86 -7.44
C MET A 719 8.47 4.56 -6.62
N VAL A 720 8.49 4.65 -5.29
CA VAL A 720 8.50 3.46 -4.43
C VAL A 720 7.20 2.66 -4.58
N ALA A 721 6.06 3.35 -4.63
CA ALA A 721 4.75 2.71 -4.74
C ALA A 721 4.59 1.90 -6.03
N GLU A 722 5.23 2.29 -7.14
CA GLU A 722 5.25 1.50 -8.38
C GLU A 722 5.80 0.09 -8.14
N MET A 723 6.97 -0.02 -7.50
CA MET A 723 7.56 -1.33 -7.21
C MET A 723 6.79 -2.07 -6.12
N THR A 724 6.28 -1.38 -5.10
CA THR A 724 5.44 -2.00 -4.07
C THR A 724 4.21 -2.67 -4.68
N ARG A 725 3.49 -1.97 -5.58
CA ARG A 725 2.32 -2.55 -6.27
C ARG A 725 2.69 -3.78 -7.09
N HIS A 726 3.83 -3.73 -7.81
CA HIS A 726 4.32 -4.88 -8.56
C HIS A 726 4.58 -6.09 -7.65
N VAL A 727 5.30 -5.89 -6.54
CA VAL A 727 5.61 -6.95 -5.57
C VAL A 727 4.34 -7.51 -4.91
N ASP A 728 3.37 -6.66 -4.60
CA ASP A 728 2.09 -7.08 -4.01
C ASP A 728 1.29 -7.98 -4.96
N VAL A 729 1.27 -7.66 -6.26
CA VAL A 729 0.67 -8.53 -7.27
C VAL A 729 1.40 -9.87 -7.34
N LEU A 730 2.75 -9.86 -7.37
CA LEU A 730 3.52 -11.11 -7.41
C LEU A 730 3.31 -11.96 -6.15
N ARG A 731 3.15 -11.34 -4.97
CA ARG A 731 2.80 -12.05 -3.74
C ARG A 731 1.46 -12.76 -3.86
N ARG A 732 0.40 -12.05 -4.29
CA ARG A 732 -0.92 -12.65 -4.51
C ARG A 732 -0.88 -13.76 -5.56
N THR A 733 -0.11 -13.56 -6.62
CA THR A 733 0.11 -14.58 -7.67
C THR A 733 0.76 -15.83 -7.07
N TRP A 734 1.80 -15.65 -6.25
CA TRP A 734 2.49 -16.77 -5.59
C TRP A 734 1.57 -17.51 -4.61
N ASP A 735 0.76 -16.80 -3.84
CA ASP A 735 -0.21 -17.41 -2.92
C ASP A 735 -1.26 -18.26 -3.67
N LYS A 736 -1.65 -17.85 -4.88
CA LYS A 736 -2.53 -18.64 -5.77
C LYS A 736 -1.84 -19.85 -6.38
N VAL A 737 -0.54 -19.75 -6.67
CA VAL A 737 0.24 -20.82 -7.32
C VAL A 737 0.73 -21.87 -6.32
N LEU A 738 1.10 -21.47 -5.10
CA LEU A 738 1.70 -22.36 -4.10
C LEU A 738 0.90 -23.66 -3.88
N PRO A 739 -0.44 -23.64 -3.67
CA PRO A 739 -1.23 -24.85 -3.48
C PRO A 739 -1.15 -25.85 -4.64
N GLN A 740 -0.86 -25.37 -5.85
CA GLN A 740 -0.71 -26.20 -7.05
C GLN A 740 0.70 -26.77 -7.18
N LEU A 741 1.67 -26.18 -6.48
CA LEU A 741 3.04 -26.67 -6.44
C LEU A 741 3.26 -27.76 -5.39
N ILE A 742 2.53 -27.73 -4.26
CA ILE A 742 2.86 -28.50 -3.04
C ILE A 742 2.06 -29.79 -2.87
#